data_AF-F1L045-F1
#
_entry.id   AF-F1L045-F1
#
_cell.length_a   1.000
_cell.length_b   1.000
_cell.length_c   1.000
_cell.angle_alpha   90.00
_cell.angle_beta   90.00
_cell.angle_gamma   90.00
#
_symmetry.space_group_name_H-M   'P 1'
#
loop_
_entity.id
_entity.type
_entity.pdbx_description
1 polymer ?
#
loop_
_entity_poly.entity_id
_entity_poly.type
_entity_poly.pdbx_seq_one_letter_code
_entity_poly.pdbx_strand_id
1 'polypeptide(L)'
;MNSSHQSVRNSPLDEGEPCLRKDDQSVSVIPESLPSRSSYASVKRIDYVGRCILFVLILAVFIFGVVVAFLVGRWAANNRNFNTTINEPDVPEESNNLTLIDIYPPSVIDTTPETFHFTSKSLIKKHRKVPLIPLPRTVLPVHYDIQLDFTAFLSEERIPGNISILLESYGNSTGDDIIFHSSPNVHIDRLRLHQHGRAVLIRSVKRNARTKTVQLTLKDRLKSGWCTLEIQFVTRICEDDDGGVHCYRSTPNEKGAQKQERHSRAPIISFTTKFEPTLARSFIPCWDEPHIKATFNVTVLHQRSMTVLSNTAPYRSGDKRHSNVVLTRFHETPPMSVYLLAFAVGPFVRLEMSTDRNIPLTIWTLPEDFLYARFAANFSPIMFDRHEEEFGIEYPFSKLDFVAARSFPVGGMENWGLVVFHNNMILLDSFLEDNANMTVDLLAEQYAIEKIVTHEIAHQWFGNLVTMNDWSEIWLNEGFASFYVGDFLKQDHPYLASSEYYLHLAQLLAKQTSDEKVPLVRTMRSEAEVESAFDRFHLYTKGCVIVKMIKDLVSDIDFRDGVRKYLKKNAFKSVGRDALWNSMPAYADHGIESERLEDVIEPWLTNAGMPEVVISRNYNDDSLRVTQRTSDQNRYVIFVNDVDSYSHNSSAAITMNSEGSNRRKREIHSNDHLKTMRRLRRG
;
A
#
# COMPACT_ATOMS: atom_id res chain seq x y z
N MET A 1 -33.84 -38.99 25.28
CA MET A 1 -34.58 -39.91 26.16
C MET A 1 -33.60 -40.86 26.83
N ASN A 2 -34.01 -41.45 27.96
CA ASN A 2 -33.34 -42.45 28.81
C ASN A 2 -32.86 -43.70 28.00
N SER A 3 -32.03 -44.64 28.47
CA SER A 3 -31.33 -44.96 29.75
C SER A 3 -30.29 -46.07 29.43
N SER A 4 -29.01 -46.05 29.83
CA SER A 4 -28.37 -46.23 31.16
C SER A 4 -28.42 -47.66 31.76
N HIS A 5 -27.25 -48.22 32.09
CA HIS A 5 -26.91 -49.23 33.15
C HIS A 5 -25.40 -49.57 33.02
N GLN A 6 -24.59 -49.95 34.02
CA GLN A 6 -24.54 -49.93 35.51
C GLN A 6 -23.03 -50.10 35.90
N SER A 7 -22.49 -49.95 37.11
CA SER A 7 -22.96 -49.79 38.51
C SER A 7 -22.16 -48.61 39.19
N VAL A 8 -22.22 -48.17 40.46
CA VAL A 8 -22.71 -48.63 41.79
C VAL A 8 -21.71 -49.62 42.48
N ARG A 9 -21.12 -49.38 43.68
CA ARG A 9 -21.53 -48.57 44.86
C ARG A 9 -20.36 -48.17 45.81
N ASN A 10 -20.48 -47.00 46.46
CA ASN A 10 -20.02 -46.52 47.79
C ASN A 10 -18.57 -46.66 48.37
N SER A 11 -18.20 -45.60 49.09
CA SER A 11 -17.10 -45.33 50.06
C SER A 11 -17.28 -46.05 51.44
N PRO A 12 -16.49 -45.82 52.55
CA PRO A 12 -15.45 -44.79 52.82
C PRO A 12 -14.22 -45.18 53.74
N LEU A 13 -13.43 -44.15 54.11
CA LEU A 13 -12.62 -43.92 55.34
C LEU A 13 -11.19 -44.52 55.57
N ASP A 14 -10.43 -43.69 56.30
CA ASP A 14 -9.29 -43.84 57.25
C ASP A 14 -7.83 -44.25 56.90
N GLU A 15 -6.93 -43.32 57.29
CA GLU A 15 -5.64 -43.39 58.04
C GLU A 15 -4.52 -44.44 57.79
N GLY A 16 -3.26 -43.97 57.89
CA GLY A 16 -2.16 -44.75 58.51
C GLY A 16 -0.80 -44.78 57.79
N GLU A 17 0.24 -44.13 58.35
CA GLU A 17 1.66 -44.44 58.06
C GLU A 17 2.13 -45.70 58.84
N PRO A 18 3.32 -46.27 58.55
CA PRO A 18 4.47 -45.96 59.43
C PRO A 18 5.91 -46.00 58.83
N CYS A 19 6.72 -45.01 59.24
CA CYS A 19 8.15 -45.02 59.64
C CYS A 19 9.17 -46.09 59.15
N LEU A 20 10.41 -45.67 58.77
CA LEU A 20 11.69 -45.87 59.54
C LEU A 20 13.03 -45.57 58.76
N ARG A 21 13.90 -44.68 59.33
CA ARG A 21 15.40 -44.76 59.57
C ARG A 21 16.40 -45.25 58.46
N LYS A 22 17.71 -44.90 58.41
CA LYS A 22 18.69 -44.16 59.28
C LYS A 22 20.00 -43.79 58.50
N ASP A 23 20.71 -42.71 58.91
CA ASP A 23 22.17 -42.32 58.89
C ASP A 23 23.11 -42.64 57.67
N ASP A 24 24.37 -42.13 57.52
CA ASP A 24 25.29 -41.35 58.39
C ASP A 24 26.42 -40.56 57.63
N GLN A 25 27.15 -39.66 58.33
CA GLN A 25 28.51 -39.05 58.08
C GLN A 25 28.80 -38.29 56.74
N SER A 26 29.24 -37.01 56.67
CA SER A 26 30.32 -36.16 57.26
C SER A 26 31.49 -35.90 56.26
N VAL A 27 32.00 -34.66 56.05
CA VAL A 27 33.10 -33.95 56.77
C VAL A 27 33.15 -32.43 56.39
N SER A 28 33.83 -31.60 57.19
CA SER A 28 33.89 -30.11 57.22
C SER A 28 35.02 -29.40 56.45
N VAL A 29 34.90 -28.09 56.19
CA VAL A 29 35.84 -26.98 56.57
C VAL A 29 35.10 -25.61 56.58
N ILE A 30 35.36 -24.75 57.58
CA ILE A 30 34.74 -23.42 57.92
C ILE A 30 35.77 -22.61 58.78
N PRO A 31 35.81 -21.25 58.91
CA PRO A 31 35.13 -20.10 58.24
C PRO A 31 36.13 -19.06 57.63
N GLU A 32 35.68 -17.83 57.24
CA GLU A 32 36.39 -16.59 57.68
C GLU A 32 35.52 -15.29 57.76
N SER A 33 35.77 -14.49 58.81
CA SER A 33 35.42 -13.06 59.04
C SER A 33 33.96 -12.59 59.28
N LEU A 34 33.80 -11.94 60.44
CA LEU A 34 32.70 -11.08 60.95
C LEU A 34 33.43 -10.00 61.80
N PRO A 35 32.96 -8.74 61.99
CA PRO A 35 32.02 -8.48 63.11
C PRO A 35 31.19 -7.14 63.13
N SER A 36 29.98 -7.20 63.72
CA SER A 36 29.38 -6.15 64.58
C SER A 36 28.93 -4.79 63.94
N ARG A 37 28.12 -3.91 64.57
CA ARG A 37 27.41 -3.93 65.87
C ARG A 37 26.15 -3.01 65.83
N SER A 38 25.07 -3.44 66.51
CA SER A 38 23.96 -2.67 67.12
C SER A 38 23.70 -1.17 66.79
N SER A 39 22.42 -0.78 66.59
CA SER A 39 21.62 -0.12 67.66
C SER A 39 20.17 0.26 67.25
N TYR A 40 19.35 0.58 68.28
CA TYR A 40 18.04 1.27 68.28
C TYR A 40 16.97 0.96 67.22
N ALA A 41 15.95 0.19 67.65
CA ALA A 41 14.61 0.30 67.09
C ALA A 41 13.94 1.61 67.57
N SER A 42 13.39 2.41 66.64
CA SER A 42 12.47 3.51 66.97
C SER A 42 11.24 3.45 66.06
N VAL A 43 10.06 3.30 66.66
CA VAL A 43 8.79 3.20 65.92
C VAL A 43 8.28 4.59 65.60
N LYS A 44 8.61 5.11 64.41
CA LYS A 44 7.97 6.31 63.89
C LYS A 44 6.51 6.00 63.53
N ARG A 45 5.56 6.61 64.25
CA ARG A 45 4.17 6.70 63.78
C ARG A 45 4.14 7.48 62.46
N ILE A 46 3.38 6.99 61.48
CA ILE A 46 3.13 7.69 60.23
C ILE A 46 2.07 8.75 60.48
N ASP A 47 2.43 10.03 60.36
CA ASP A 47 1.48 11.13 60.46
C ASP A 47 0.70 11.29 59.14
N TYR A 48 -0.49 10.67 59.11
CA TYR A 48 -1.46 10.82 58.02
C TYR A 48 -2.12 12.20 58.03
N VAL A 49 -2.24 12.87 59.18
CA VAL A 49 -2.95 14.15 59.31
C VAL A 49 -2.16 15.27 58.63
N GLY A 50 -0.85 15.35 58.89
CA GLY A 50 0.03 16.31 58.22
C GLY A 50 0.05 16.16 56.70
N ARG A 51 -0.04 14.92 56.17
CA ARG A 51 -0.12 14.66 54.73
C ARG A 51 -1.45 15.08 54.11
N CYS A 52 -2.57 14.84 54.79
CA CYS A 52 -3.89 15.30 54.33
C CYS A 52 -3.96 16.84 54.29
N ILE A 53 -3.44 17.54 55.31
CA ILE A 53 -3.39 19.00 55.35
C ILE A 53 -2.56 19.56 54.18
N LEU A 54 -1.39 18.98 53.91
CA LEU A 54 -0.54 19.38 52.78
C LEU A 54 -1.25 19.20 51.43
N PHE A 55 -1.98 18.10 51.24
CA PHE A 55 -2.73 17.85 50.00
C PHE A 55 -3.87 18.87 49.79
N VAL A 56 -4.62 19.21 50.86
CA VAL A 56 -5.67 20.23 50.81
C VAL A 56 -5.10 21.62 50.49
N LEU A 57 -3.94 21.98 51.04
CA LEU A 57 -3.25 23.24 50.74
C LEU A 57 -2.81 23.32 49.27
N ILE A 58 -2.25 22.24 48.71
CA ILE A 58 -1.87 22.18 47.29
C ILE A 58 -3.10 22.35 46.38
N LEU A 59 -4.21 21.67 46.71
CA LEU A 59 -5.46 21.77 45.96
C LEU A 59 -6.03 23.20 46.00
N ALA A 60 -6.00 23.87 47.15
CA ALA A 60 -6.45 25.25 47.31
C ALA A 60 -5.63 26.25 46.47
N VAL A 61 -4.30 26.10 46.44
CA VAL A 61 -3.41 26.92 45.60
C VAL A 61 -3.70 26.71 44.12
N PHE A 62 -3.94 25.47 43.68
CA PHE A 62 -4.26 25.16 42.29
C PHE A 62 -5.59 25.79 41.85
N ILE A 63 -6.65 25.65 42.66
CA ILE A 63 -7.96 26.27 42.41
C ILE A 63 -7.84 27.80 42.33
N PHE A 64 -7.08 28.42 43.24
CA PHE A 64 -6.86 29.87 43.21
C PHE A 64 -6.15 30.34 41.93
N GLY A 65 -5.14 29.59 41.47
CA GLY A 65 -4.44 29.87 40.21
C GLY A 65 -5.36 29.85 38.98
N VAL A 66 -6.27 28.88 38.89
CA VAL A 66 -7.26 28.78 37.80
C VAL A 66 -8.23 29.97 37.82
N VAL A 67 -8.71 30.39 38.99
CA VAL A 67 -9.60 31.54 39.13
C VAL A 67 -8.92 32.84 38.71
N VAL A 68 -7.66 33.05 39.11
CA VAL A 68 -6.87 34.23 38.70
C VAL A 68 -6.66 34.25 37.19
N ALA A 69 -6.30 33.11 36.57
CA ALA A 69 -6.11 33.02 35.12
C ALA A 69 -7.39 33.37 34.35
N PHE A 70 -8.56 32.89 34.80
CA PHE A 70 -9.85 33.21 34.20
C PHE A 70 -10.19 34.71 34.28
N LEU A 71 -9.94 35.34 35.43
CA LEU A 71 -10.18 36.78 35.63
C LEU A 71 -9.24 37.64 34.76
N VAL A 72 -7.96 37.28 34.65
CA VAL A 72 -6.99 37.98 33.78
C VAL A 72 -7.38 37.85 32.30
N GLY A 73 -7.77 36.65 31.85
CA GLY A 73 -8.26 36.43 30.48
C GLY A 73 -9.48 37.28 30.14
N ARG A 74 -10.45 37.37 31.07
CA ARG A 74 -11.66 38.19 30.88
C ARG A 74 -11.37 39.70 30.87
N TRP A 75 -10.41 40.16 31.67
CA TRP A 75 -9.95 41.56 31.64
C TRP A 75 -9.24 41.91 30.32
N ALA A 76 -8.38 41.01 29.82
CA ALA A 76 -7.68 41.20 28.56
C ALA A 76 -8.63 41.25 27.34
N ALA A 77 -9.74 40.48 27.38
CA ALA A 77 -10.75 40.49 26.33
C ALA A 77 -11.52 41.84 26.27
N ASN A 78 -11.94 42.38 27.41
CA ASN A 78 -12.72 43.63 27.45
C ASN A 78 -11.94 44.86 26.94
N ASN A 79 -10.60 44.87 27.03
CA ASN A 79 -9.77 46.01 26.65
C ASN A 79 -9.41 46.08 25.14
N ARG A 80 -9.94 45.20 24.28
CA ARG A 80 -9.61 45.18 22.84
C ARG A 80 -10.65 45.81 21.90
N ASN A 81 -11.85 46.14 22.38
CA ASN A 81 -12.92 46.65 21.51
C ASN A 81 -13.06 48.18 21.60
N PHE A 82 -12.24 48.92 20.86
CA PHE A 82 -12.54 50.30 20.47
C PHE A 82 -11.98 50.62 19.07
N ASN A 83 -12.74 51.41 18.31
CA ASN A 83 -12.44 51.98 16.99
C ASN A 83 -12.36 51.01 15.78
N THR A 84 -13.50 50.82 15.11
CA THR A 84 -13.61 51.02 13.65
C THR A 84 -15.05 51.29 13.24
N THR A 85 -15.26 52.28 12.36
CA THR A 85 -16.51 52.53 11.62
C THR A 85 -16.17 53.26 10.31
N ILE A 86 -16.72 52.78 9.19
CA ILE A 86 -17.26 53.53 8.04
C ILE A 86 -17.71 52.49 6.99
N ASN A 87 -18.73 52.83 6.19
CA ASN A 87 -19.50 51.90 5.37
C ASN A 87 -19.11 51.99 3.87
N GLU A 88 -19.45 50.97 3.08
CA GLU A 88 -19.95 51.11 1.69
C GLU A 88 -20.71 49.80 1.28
N PRO A 89 -21.44 49.72 0.14
CA PRO A 89 -22.89 49.46 0.20
C PRO A 89 -23.37 48.07 -0.29
N ASP A 90 -24.67 47.83 -0.11
CA ASP A 90 -25.38 46.57 -0.36
C ASP A 90 -25.44 46.12 -1.83
N VAL A 91 -25.44 44.79 -2.00
CA VAL A 91 -26.01 44.07 -3.16
C VAL A 91 -26.89 42.95 -2.58
N PRO A 92 -28.14 42.72 -3.07
CA PRO A 92 -29.00 41.69 -2.51
C PRO A 92 -28.51 40.28 -2.87
N GLU A 93 -28.40 39.40 -1.88
CA GLU A 93 -28.18 37.96 -2.09
C GLU A 93 -29.45 37.17 -1.74
N GLU A 94 -29.78 36.17 -2.55
CA GLU A 94 -30.82 35.18 -2.21
C GLU A 94 -30.23 34.17 -1.21
N SER A 95 -30.95 33.94 -0.11
CA SER A 95 -30.49 33.11 1.00
C SER A 95 -30.68 31.61 0.71
N ASN A 96 -29.69 30.97 0.09
CA ASN A 96 -29.62 29.51 0.03
C ASN A 96 -28.95 28.96 1.30
N ASN A 97 -29.65 28.05 1.98
CA ASN A 97 -29.10 27.29 3.12
C ASN A 97 -28.15 26.22 2.58
N LEU A 98 -26.85 26.44 2.75
CA LEU A 98 -25.80 25.54 2.24
C LEU A 98 -25.60 24.37 3.22
N THR A 99 -25.63 23.15 2.71
CA THR A 99 -25.37 21.92 3.48
C THR A 99 -23.96 21.38 3.19
N LEU A 100 -23.64 20.15 3.60
CA LEU A 100 -22.36 19.52 3.25
C LEU A 100 -22.23 19.27 1.73
N ILE A 101 -23.34 19.23 0.97
CA ILE A 101 -23.29 19.11 -0.49
C ILE A 101 -22.65 20.34 -1.15
N ASP A 102 -22.84 21.51 -0.56
CA ASP A 102 -22.30 22.79 -1.05
C ASP A 102 -20.84 23.02 -0.61
N ILE A 103 -20.11 21.93 -0.39
CA ILE A 103 -18.69 21.88 -0.05
C ILE A 103 -18.05 20.93 -1.07
N TYR A 104 -17.89 21.41 -2.31
CA TYR A 104 -17.32 20.66 -3.41
C TYR A 104 -15.84 21.04 -3.63
N PRO A 105 -14.94 20.07 -3.86
CA PRO A 105 -13.63 20.39 -4.40
C PRO A 105 -13.76 21.11 -5.75
N PRO A 106 -12.87 22.07 -6.03
CA PRO A 106 -13.09 23.06 -7.09
C PRO A 106 -13.09 22.48 -8.49
N SER A 107 -13.90 23.09 -9.37
CA SER A 107 -13.97 22.74 -10.78
C SER A 107 -12.62 22.93 -11.50
N VAL A 108 -12.33 22.05 -12.46
CA VAL A 108 -11.06 22.02 -13.21
C VAL A 108 -10.76 23.35 -13.91
N ILE A 109 -9.66 23.99 -13.49
CA ILE A 109 -8.97 25.03 -14.26
C ILE A 109 -7.74 24.37 -14.90
N ASP A 110 -7.64 24.40 -16.22
CA ASP A 110 -6.58 23.73 -16.97
C ASP A 110 -5.26 24.53 -16.93
N THR A 111 -4.41 24.21 -15.96
CA THR A 111 -3.04 24.75 -15.85
C THR A 111 -2.03 23.61 -15.77
N THR A 112 -1.10 23.58 -16.73
CA THR A 112 -0.03 22.58 -16.84
C THR A 112 1.36 23.28 -16.84
N PRO A 113 2.48 22.59 -16.60
CA PRO A 113 2.87 22.20 -15.24
C PRO A 113 4.36 22.41 -14.93
N GLU A 114 4.72 22.63 -13.66
CA GLU A 114 6.11 22.41 -13.20
C GLU A 114 6.15 21.51 -11.95
N THR A 115 7.19 20.68 -11.88
CA THR A 115 7.30 19.55 -10.93
C THR A 115 8.46 19.73 -9.96
N PHE A 116 8.27 19.43 -8.67
CA PHE A 116 9.37 19.09 -7.78
C PHE A 116 9.09 17.80 -6.99
N HIS A 117 10.17 17.12 -6.60
CA HIS A 117 10.17 15.70 -6.22
C HIS A 117 10.29 15.47 -4.71
N PHE A 118 9.59 14.45 -4.21
CA PHE A 118 9.98 13.73 -2.99
C PHE A 118 9.83 12.20 -3.13
N THR A 119 10.57 11.60 -4.05
CA THR A 119 11.03 10.21 -3.90
C THR A 119 12.41 10.18 -3.26
N SER A 120 12.73 9.10 -2.55
CA SER A 120 14.13 8.83 -2.14
C SER A 120 15.02 8.77 -3.39
N LYS A 121 16.29 9.18 -3.26
CA LYS A 121 17.26 9.25 -4.37
C LYS A 121 17.78 7.87 -4.79
N SER A 122 16.88 6.97 -5.18
CA SER A 122 17.20 6.07 -6.28
C SER A 122 17.44 6.92 -7.55
N LEU A 123 18.30 6.43 -8.44
CA LEU A 123 18.71 7.18 -9.61
C LEU A 123 17.56 7.24 -10.62
N ILE A 124 17.01 8.44 -10.87
CA ILE A 124 16.14 8.70 -12.03
C ILE A 124 17.00 8.60 -13.32
N LYS A 125 17.31 7.37 -13.71
CA LYS A 125 17.67 7.01 -15.08
C LYS A 125 16.55 7.55 -15.99
N LYS A 126 16.91 8.00 -17.20
CA LYS A 126 15.94 8.50 -18.18
C LYS A 126 15.16 7.35 -18.85
N HIS A 127 14.37 6.61 -18.07
CA HIS A 127 13.44 5.63 -18.60
C HIS A 127 12.43 6.34 -19.49
N ARG A 128 12.38 5.94 -20.76
CA ARG A 128 11.42 6.48 -21.72
C ARG A 128 10.03 6.10 -21.25
N LYS A 129 9.13 7.09 -21.03
CA LYS A 129 7.72 6.85 -20.69
C LYS A 129 7.13 5.76 -21.61
N VAL A 130 6.93 4.57 -21.05
CA VAL A 130 6.26 3.44 -21.70
C VAL A 130 4.77 3.77 -21.67
N PRO A 131 4.11 3.92 -22.82
CA PRO A 131 2.69 4.26 -22.84
C PRO A 131 1.86 3.06 -22.41
N LEU A 132 0.80 3.32 -21.64
CA LEU A 132 -0.26 2.33 -21.44
C LEU A 132 -1.09 2.26 -22.72
N ILE A 133 -1.21 1.07 -23.29
CA ILE A 133 -2.00 0.81 -24.49
C ILE A 133 -2.85 -0.42 -24.19
N PRO A 134 -4.17 -0.27 -23.93
CA PRO A 134 -5.06 -1.39 -23.66
C PRO A 134 -5.02 -2.42 -24.80
N LEU A 135 -4.90 -3.70 -24.44
CA LEU A 135 -4.86 -4.80 -25.39
C LEU A 135 -6.25 -5.06 -26.02
N PRO A 136 -6.29 -5.62 -27.25
CA PRO A 136 -7.55 -5.98 -27.89
C PRO A 136 -8.32 -7.05 -27.10
N ARG A 137 -9.56 -6.74 -26.69
CA ARG A 137 -10.47 -7.66 -25.97
C ARG A 137 -11.11 -8.75 -26.87
N THR A 138 -10.46 -9.11 -27.99
CA THR A 138 -10.95 -10.09 -28.98
C THR A 138 -10.45 -11.51 -28.71
N VAL A 139 -9.32 -11.64 -28.00
CA VAL A 139 -8.72 -12.87 -27.52
C VAL A 139 -8.18 -12.60 -26.12
N LEU A 140 -8.71 -13.28 -25.10
CA LEU A 140 -8.34 -13.09 -23.69
C LEU A 140 -7.92 -14.42 -23.04
N PRO A 141 -6.98 -14.42 -22.09
CA PRO A 141 -6.60 -15.61 -21.34
C PRO A 141 -7.66 -15.97 -20.29
N VAL A 142 -7.85 -17.27 -20.10
CA VAL A 142 -8.71 -17.88 -19.08
C VAL A 142 -7.86 -18.66 -18.07
N HIS A 143 -6.81 -19.33 -18.55
CA HIS A 143 -5.88 -20.13 -17.73
C HIS A 143 -4.43 -20.01 -18.20
N TYR A 144 -3.48 -20.10 -17.27
CA TYR A 144 -2.04 -20.19 -17.52
C TYR A 144 -1.44 -21.42 -16.80
N ASP A 145 -0.91 -22.40 -17.55
CA ASP A 145 0.00 -23.44 -17.02
C ASP A 145 1.44 -22.94 -17.18
N ILE A 146 2.11 -22.66 -16.06
CA ILE A 146 3.44 -22.06 -15.96
C ILE A 146 4.44 -23.10 -15.44
N GLN A 147 5.51 -23.33 -16.21
CA GLN A 147 6.56 -24.28 -15.87
C GLN A 147 7.92 -23.59 -15.95
N LEU A 148 8.60 -23.43 -14.82
CA LEU A 148 9.85 -22.66 -14.70
C LEU A 148 11.02 -23.50 -14.17
N ASP A 149 12.23 -23.19 -14.63
CA ASP A 149 13.47 -23.81 -14.17
C ASP A 149 14.29 -22.83 -13.31
N PHE A 150 14.32 -23.10 -12.00
CA PHE A 150 15.11 -22.42 -10.97
C PHE A 150 16.26 -23.33 -10.49
N THR A 151 16.82 -24.21 -11.33
CA THR A 151 18.00 -25.02 -10.95
C THR A 151 19.31 -24.25 -11.06
N ALA A 152 19.39 -23.27 -11.97
CA ALA A 152 20.62 -22.52 -12.30
C ALA A 152 20.64 -21.06 -11.79
N PHE A 153 19.54 -20.52 -11.25
CA PHE A 153 19.38 -19.07 -11.01
C PHE A 153 20.42 -18.42 -10.05
N LEU A 154 21.08 -19.24 -9.23
CA LEU A 154 22.12 -18.82 -8.28
C LEU A 154 23.43 -18.41 -8.98
N SER A 155 23.70 -19.03 -10.13
CA SER A 155 24.92 -18.86 -10.95
C SER A 155 24.67 -18.22 -12.32
N GLU A 156 23.44 -18.34 -12.83
CA GLU A 156 22.99 -17.73 -14.07
C GLU A 156 21.84 -16.76 -13.77
N GLU A 157 21.95 -15.49 -14.17
CA GLU A 157 20.88 -14.49 -13.99
C GLU A 157 19.73 -14.69 -15.01
N ARG A 158 19.26 -15.94 -15.14
CA ARG A 158 18.28 -16.41 -16.13
C ARG A 158 17.37 -17.50 -15.56
N ILE A 159 16.12 -17.48 -15.99
CA ILE A 159 15.11 -18.52 -15.74
C ILE A 159 14.53 -18.97 -17.09
N PRO A 160 14.82 -20.21 -17.53
CA PRO A 160 14.07 -20.87 -18.59
C PRO A 160 12.62 -21.12 -18.16
N GLY A 161 11.69 -21.00 -19.11
CA GLY A 161 10.27 -21.18 -18.87
C GLY A 161 9.51 -21.72 -20.08
N ASN A 162 8.47 -22.51 -19.79
CA ASN A 162 7.41 -22.86 -20.73
C ASN A 162 6.09 -22.36 -20.14
N ILE A 163 5.24 -21.75 -20.96
CA ILE A 163 3.90 -21.33 -20.55
C ILE A 163 2.88 -21.76 -21.61
N SER A 164 1.81 -22.42 -21.17
CA SER A 164 0.69 -22.81 -22.01
C SER A 164 -0.52 -21.96 -21.60
N ILE A 165 -0.85 -20.98 -22.43
CA ILE A 165 -1.93 -20.03 -22.17
C ILE A 165 -3.19 -20.54 -22.86
N LEU A 166 -4.25 -20.78 -22.10
CA LEU A 166 -5.57 -21.11 -22.62
C LEU A 166 -6.35 -19.81 -22.84
N LEU A 167 -6.71 -19.56 -24.09
CA LEU A 167 -7.32 -18.33 -24.57
C LEU A 167 -8.76 -18.60 -25.05
N GLU A 168 -9.68 -17.71 -24.71
CA GLU A 168 -10.98 -17.61 -25.37
C GLU A 168 -10.94 -16.54 -26.45
N SER A 169 -11.34 -16.88 -27.68
CA SER A 169 -11.58 -15.93 -28.75
C SER A 169 -13.07 -15.72 -28.92
N TYR A 170 -13.50 -14.46 -28.96
CA TYR A 170 -14.92 -14.08 -29.06
C TYR A 170 -15.43 -13.96 -30.51
N GLY A 171 -14.59 -14.25 -31.51
CA GLY A 171 -14.94 -14.24 -32.94
C GLY A 171 -15.29 -12.87 -33.55
N ASN A 172 -15.45 -11.84 -32.72
CA ASN A 172 -15.70 -10.44 -33.09
C ASN A 172 -14.45 -9.69 -33.60
N SER A 173 -13.31 -10.38 -33.75
CA SER A 173 -12.06 -9.78 -34.21
C SER A 173 -12.16 -9.32 -35.66
N THR A 174 -11.97 -8.02 -35.90
CA THR A 174 -11.80 -7.46 -37.23
C THR A 174 -10.42 -7.74 -37.82
N GLY A 175 -9.43 -8.05 -36.99
CA GLY A 175 -8.03 -8.31 -37.37
C GLY A 175 -7.57 -9.75 -37.12
N ASP A 176 -6.44 -10.09 -37.74
CA ASP A 176 -5.85 -11.44 -37.76
C ASP A 176 -4.72 -11.58 -36.71
N ASP A 177 -4.75 -10.76 -35.65
CA ASP A 177 -3.66 -10.58 -34.69
C ASP A 177 -4.02 -11.04 -33.27
N ILE A 178 -3.04 -11.59 -32.54
CA ILE A 178 -3.04 -11.70 -31.08
C ILE A 178 -1.98 -10.74 -30.53
N ILE A 179 -2.27 -9.97 -29.48
CA ILE A 179 -1.32 -9.04 -28.87
C ILE A 179 -1.27 -9.27 -27.35
N PHE A 180 -0.07 -9.37 -26.79
CA PHE A 180 0.19 -9.53 -25.35
C PHE A 180 1.43 -8.75 -24.90
N HIS A 181 1.64 -8.61 -23.59
CA HIS A 181 2.78 -7.93 -22.99
C HIS A 181 3.98 -8.86 -22.77
N SER A 182 5.20 -8.39 -23.06
CA SER A 182 6.47 -9.07 -22.83
C SER A 182 7.66 -8.10 -22.98
N SER A 183 8.28 -7.70 -21.87
CA SER A 183 9.43 -6.79 -21.78
C SER A 183 10.70 -7.35 -22.44
N PRO A 184 11.61 -6.49 -22.93
CA PRO A 184 12.78 -6.92 -23.71
C PRO A 184 13.71 -7.98 -23.07
N ASN A 185 13.77 -8.07 -21.74
CA ASN A 185 14.56 -9.05 -20.98
C ASN A 185 14.01 -10.49 -21.05
N VAL A 186 12.73 -10.65 -21.44
CA VAL A 186 12.11 -11.95 -21.75
C VAL A 186 12.45 -12.32 -23.19
N HIS A 187 13.26 -13.35 -23.42
CA HIS A 187 13.55 -13.87 -24.76
C HIS A 187 12.57 -14.99 -25.12
N ILE A 188 11.97 -14.97 -26.32
CA ILE A 188 10.99 -15.99 -26.74
C ILE A 188 11.64 -16.88 -27.81
N ASP A 189 11.92 -18.14 -27.45
CA ASP A 189 12.57 -19.13 -28.31
C ASP A 189 11.60 -19.84 -29.25
N ARG A 190 10.35 -20.05 -28.81
CA ARG A 190 9.32 -20.75 -29.59
C ARG A 190 7.92 -20.26 -29.26
N LEU A 191 7.09 -20.19 -30.29
CA LEU A 191 5.66 -19.92 -30.23
C LEU A 191 4.91 -21.00 -31.01
N ARG A 192 3.82 -21.53 -30.47
CA ARG A 192 2.85 -22.36 -31.19
C ARG A 192 1.43 -21.97 -30.78
N LEU A 193 0.52 -21.95 -31.73
CA LEU A 193 -0.90 -21.68 -31.50
C LEU A 193 -1.72 -22.87 -31.99
N HIS A 194 -2.64 -23.36 -31.16
CA HIS A 194 -3.50 -24.50 -31.47
C HIS A 194 -4.96 -24.12 -31.23
N GLN A 195 -5.84 -24.35 -32.21
CA GLN A 195 -7.30 -24.17 -32.05
C GLN A 195 -7.99 -25.49 -32.43
N HIS A 196 -8.87 -25.99 -31.55
CA HIS A 196 -9.52 -27.31 -31.70
C HIS A 196 -8.53 -28.45 -32.04
N GLY A 197 -7.38 -28.47 -31.35
CA GLY A 197 -6.30 -29.45 -31.55
C GLY A 197 -5.46 -29.27 -32.82
N ARG A 198 -5.84 -28.38 -33.74
CA ARG A 198 -5.11 -28.10 -34.99
C ARG A 198 -4.16 -26.93 -34.81
N ALA A 199 -2.94 -27.04 -35.33
CA ALA A 199 -1.98 -25.94 -35.33
C ALA A 199 -2.47 -24.79 -36.24
N VAL A 200 -2.46 -23.57 -35.73
CA VAL A 200 -2.76 -22.32 -36.46
C VAL A 200 -1.44 -21.69 -36.85
N LEU A 201 -1.27 -21.38 -38.13
CA LEU A 201 -0.01 -20.87 -38.65
C LEU A 201 0.16 -19.39 -38.33
N ILE A 202 1.16 -19.07 -37.51
CA ILE A 202 1.63 -17.68 -37.31
C ILE A 202 2.35 -17.24 -38.60
N ARG A 203 1.94 -16.10 -39.16
CA ARG A 203 2.53 -15.47 -40.36
C ARG A 203 3.77 -14.65 -40.00
N SER A 204 3.71 -13.88 -38.92
CA SER A 204 4.80 -13.02 -38.46
C SER A 204 4.68 -12.68 -36.98
N VAL A 205 5.82 -12.51 -36.32
CA VAL A 205 5.92 -12.06 -34.92
C VAL A 205 6.59 -10.70 -34.91
N LYS A 206 5.97 -9.70 -34.30
CA LYS A 206 6.48 -8.33 -34.21
C LYS A 206 6.56 -7.88 -32.75
N ARG A 207 7.75 -7.61 -32.26
CA ARG A 207 7.98 -7.05 -30.91
C ARG A 207 8.08 -5.53 -30.96
N ASN A 208 7.47 -4.84 -30.01
CA ASN A 208 7.63 -3.41 -29.79
C ASN A 208 8.20 -3.15 -28.40
N ALA A 209 9.51 -2.87 -28.35
CA ALA A 209 10.22 -2.62 -27.09
C ALA A 209 9.80 -1.32 -26.38
N ARG A 210 9.19 -0.35 -27.07
CA ARG A 210 8.70 0.90 -26.43
C ARG A 210 7.41 0.67 -25.63
N THR A 211 6.56 -0.24 -26.10
CA THR A 211 5.23 -0.52 -25.51
C THR A 211 5.23 -1.83 -24.72
N LYS A 212 6.40 -2.49 -24.59
CA LYS A 212 6.56 -3.83 -24.00
C LYS A 212 5.55 -4.86 -24.55
N THR A 213 5.19 -4.81 -25.84
CA THR A 213 4.22 -5.76 -26.46
C THR A 213 4.80 -6.63 -27.56
N VAL A 214 4.16 -7.78 -27.79
CA VAL A 214 4.37 -8.69 -28.91
C VAL A 214 3.05 -8.88 -29.66
N GLN A 215 3.09 -8.73 -30.98
CA GLN A 215 1.98 -8.95 -31.92
C GLN A 215 2.26 -10.22 -32.74
N LEU A 216 1.36 -11.19 -32.68
CA LEU A 216 1.35 -12.40 -33.51
C LEU A 216 0.32 -12.20 -34.63
N THR A 217 0.77 -11.96 -35.86
CA THR A 217 -0.13 -11.96 -37.02
C THR A 217 -0.28 -13.39 -37.52
N LEU A 218 -1.51 -13.86 -37.67
CA LEU A 218 -1.84 -15.21 -38.11
C LEU A 218 -1.96 -15.28 -39.65
N LYS A 219 -1.99 -16.49 -40.22
CA LYS A 219 -2.36 -16.71 -41.64
C LYS A 219 -3.87 -16.80 -41.83
N ASP A 220 -4.56 -17.36 -40.84
CA ASP A 220 -5.98 -17.66 -40.84
C ASP A 220 -6.61 -17.06 -39.58
N ARG A 221 -7.84 -16.56 -39.69
CA ARG A 221 -8.57 -16.00 -38.53
C ARG A 221 -8.91 -17.09 -37.52
N LEU A 222 -8.71 -16.80 -36.24
CA LEU A 222 -9.32 -17.57 -35.16
C LEU A 222 -10.84 -17.53 -35.29
N LYS A 223 -11.46 -18.70 -35.14
CA LYS A 223 -12.91 -18.80 -34.94
C LYS A 223 -13.21 -18.52 -33.47
N SER A 224 -14.47 -18.15 -33.18
CA SER A 224 -14.95 -18.09 -31.80
C SER A 224 -14.74 -19.42 -31.09
N GLY A 225 -14.40 -19.37 -29.81
CA GLY A 225 -14.08 -20.53 -28.98
C GLY A 225 -12.61 -20.59 -28.56
N TRP A 226 -12.19 -21.76 -28.09
CA TRP A 226 -10.99 -21.93 -27.28
C TRP A 226 -9.75 -22.23 -28.13
N CYS A 227 -8.61 -21.63 -27.79
CA CYS A 227 -7.30 -21.94 -28.38
C CYS A 227 -6.18 -21.88 -27.34
N THR A 228 -5.10 -22.62 -27.57
CA THR A 228 -3.94 -22.71 -26.68
C THR A 228 -2.71 -22.10 -27.34
N LEU A 229 -2.06 -21.17 -26.65
CA LEU A 229 -0.80 -20.54 -27.05
C LEU A 229 0.33 -21.10 -26.18
N GLU A 230 1.16 -21.97 -26.76
CA GLU A 230 2.40 -22.44 -26.13
C GLU A 230 3.52 -21.43 -26.41
N ILE A 231 4.23 -20.99 -25.37
CA ILE A 231 5.40 -20.12 -25.46
C ILE A 231 6.55 -20.76 -24.69
N GLN A 232 7.70 -20.93 -25.34
CA GLN A 232 8.97 -21.27 -24.70
C GLN A 232 9.84 -20.03 -24.67
N PHE A 233 10.42 -19.72 -23.51
CA PHE A 233 11.12 -18.47 -23.26
C PHE A 233 12.27 -18.64 -22.25
N VAL A 234 13.19 -17.68 -22.25
CA VAL A 234 14.18 -17.48 -21.20
C VAL A 234 14.10 -16.04 -20.72
N THR A 235 13.72 -15.85 -19.46
CA THR A 235 13.69 -14.55 -18.80
C THR A 235 15.03 -14.27 -18.16
N ARG A 236 15.67 -13.15 -18.49
CA ARG A 236 16.78 -12.62 -17.71
C ARG A 236 16.24 -11.89 -16.48
N ILE A 237 16.84 -12.15 -15.33
CA ILE A 237 16.43 -11.64 -14.01
C ILE A 237 17.54 -10.79 -13.37
N CYS A 238 17.21 -10.11 -12.26
CA CYS A 238 18.18 -9.46 -11.38
C CYS A 238 19.07 -8.36 -12.00
N GLU A 239 18.71 -7.82 -13.17
CA GLU A 239 19.42 -6.70 -13.81
C GLU A 239 19.31 -5.40 -12.98
N ASP A 240 20.19 -4.43 -13.23
CA ASP A 240 20.21 -3.15 -12.49
C ASP A 240 19.12 -2.15 -12.95
N ASP A 241 18.18 -2.58 -13.78
CA ASP A 241 17.02 -1.80 -14.27
C ASP A 241 15.74 -2.36 -13.62
N ASP A 242 14.75 -1.50 -13.35
CA ASP A 242 13.58 -1.75 -12.50
C ASP A 242 12.56 -2.78 -13.08
N GLY A 243 12.98 -4.06 -13.14
CA GLY A 243 12.14 -5.21 -13.40
C GLY A 243 11.53 -5.79 -12.12
N GLY A 244 10.43 -6.53 -12.25
CA GLY A 244 9.66 -7.06 -11.12
C GLY A 244 10.28 -8.26 -10.40
N VAL A 245 11.62 -8.36 -10.34
CA VAL A 245 12.37 -9.45 -9.72
C VAL A 245 13.53 -8.89 -8.90
N HIS A 246 13.46 -9.02 -7.57
CA HIS A 246 14.40 -8.41 -6.63
C HIS A 246 15.26 -9.49 -5.97
N CYS A 247 16.58 -9.39 -6.12
CA CYS A 247 17.51 -10.49 -5.85
C CYS A 247 18.58 -10.09 -4.83
N TYR A 248 18.45 -10.65 -3.63
CA TYR A 248 19.44 -10.51 -2.56
C TYR A 248 20.68 -11.36 -2.87
N ARG A 249 21.86 -10.76 -2.71
CA ARG A 249 23.17 -11.35 -3.05
C ARG A 249 24.09 -11.28 -1.85
N SER A 250 25.06 -12.20 -1.76
CA SER A 250 26.06 -12.18 -0.69
C SER A 250 26.92 -10.91 -0.74
N THR A 251 27.18 -10.28 0.40
CA THR A 251 28.19 -9.21 0.50
C THR A 251 29.59 -9.74 0.16
N PRO A 252 30.38 -9.06 -0.67
CA PRO A 252 31.79 -9.39 -0.85
C PRO A 252 32.54 -9.25 0.48
N ASN A 253 33.33 -10.28 0.87
CA ASN A 253 34.13 -10.23 2.08
C ASN A 253 35.22 -9.14 1.96
N GLU A 254 35.10 -8.06 2.72
CA GLU A 254 36.08 -6.96 2.73
C GLU A 254 37.49 -7.42 3.15
N LYS A 255 37.58 -8.50 3.94
CA LYS A 255 38.82 -9.15 4.39
C LYS A 255 39.50 -9.98 3.28
N GLY A 256 39.71 -9.37 2.12
CA GLY A 256 40.32 -10.03 0.96
C GLY A 256 40.44 -9.20 -0.32
N ALA A 257 40.26 -7.88 -0.28
CA ALA A 257 40.17 -7.01 -1.45
C ALA A 257 41.50 -6.75 -2.21
N GLN A 258 42.25 -7.81 -2.54
CA GLN A 258 43.10 -7.78 -3.73
C GLN A 258 42.21 -7.81 -4.98
N LYS A 259 42.68 -7.18 -6.07
CA LYS A 259 41.91 -6.96 -7.29
C LYS A 259 41.59 -8.27 -8.03
N GLN A 260 40.51 -8.94 -7.67
CA GLN A 260 39.86 -9.89 -8.57
C GLN A 260 39.28 -9.08 -9.75
N GLU A 261 39.61 -9.47 -10.98
CA GLU A 261 39.27 -8.66 -12.15
C GLU A 261 37.77 -8.69 -12.51
N ARG A 262 37.37 -7.70 -13.31
CA ARG A 262 35.99 -7.48 -13.79
C ARG A 262 35.34 -8.78 -14.28
N HIS A 263 34.21 -9.18 -13.68
CA HIS A 263 32.90 -9.30 -14.34
C HIS A 263 31.87 -10.13 -13.54
N SER A 264 32.31 -10.99 -12.61
CA SER A 264 31.40 -11.79 -11.78
C SER A 264 30.71 -10.93 -10.71
N ARG A 265 29.37 -10.81 -10.80
CA ARG A 265 28.55 -10.30 -9.69
C ARG A 265 28.57 -11.34 -8.54
N ALA A 266 28.35 -10.88 -7.31
CA ALA A 266 28.26 -11.79 -6.16
C ALA A 266 27.04 -12.74 -6.31
N PRO A 267 27.13 -14.00 -5.85
CA PRO A 267 26.07 -14.98 -6.03
C PRO A 267 24.76 -14.55 -5.36
N ILE A 268 23.65 -14.93 -5.99
CA ILE A 268 22.30 -14.71 -5.46
C ILE A 268 22.07 -15.70 -4.30
N ILE A 269 21.52 -15.21 -3.20
CA ILE A 269 21.09 -16.01 -2.04
C ILE A 269 19.61 -16.32 -2.15
N SER A 270 18.81 -15.31 -2.49
CA SER A 270 17.36 -15.41 -2.66
C SER A 270 16.83 -14.38 -3.65
N PHE A 271 15.65 -14.62 -4.22
CA PHE A 271 14.90 -13.60 -4.94
C PHE A 271 13.41 -13.65 -4.59
N THR A 272 12.75 -12.51 -4.79
CA THR A 272 11.30 -12.33 -4.73
C THR A 272 10.80 -11.56 -5.96
N THR A 273 9.49 -11.50 -6.16
CA THR A 273 8.86 -10.82 -7.30
C THR A 273 7.92 -9.71 -6.84
N LYS A 274 7.94 -8.55 -7.53
CA LYS A 274 6.98 -7.44 -7.35
C LYS A 274 6.44 -7.08 -8.73
N PHE A 275 5.26 -7.59 -9.08
CA PHE A 275 4.72 -7.45 -10.44
C PHE A 275 3.77 -6.27 -10.63
N GLU A 276 3.26 -5.67 -9.56
CA GLU A 276 2.48 -4.44 -9.62
C GLU A 276 3.37 -3.22 -9.97
N PRO A 277 2.92 -2.30 -10.86
CA PRO A 277 1.64 -2.33 -11.57
C PRO A 277 1.71 -3.15 -12.87
N THR A 278 2.79 -3.01 -13.63
CA THR A 278 2.91 -3.54 -15.00
C THR A 278 4.29 -4.17 -15.21
N LEU A 279 4.68 -5.01 -14.24
CA LEU A 279 5.98 -5.68 -14.21
C LEU A 279 5.86 -7.21 -14.34
N ALA A 280 4.67 -7.83 -14.32
CA ALA A 280 4.52 -9.26 -14.64
C ALA A 280 5.03 -9.58 -16.06
N ARG A 281 4.82 -8.64 -17.00
CA ARG A 281 5.40 -8.64 -18.37
C ARG A 281 6.93 -8.71 -18.42
N SER A 282 7.63 -8.42 -17.31
CA SER A 282 9.09 -8.57 -17.19
C SER A 282 9.53 -9.95 -16.73
N PHE A 283 8.61 -10.80 -16.27
CA PHE A 283 8.91 -12.16 -15.85
C PHE A 283 8.34 -13.23 -16.79
N ILE A 284 7.09 -13.06 -17.25
CA ILE A 284 6.41 -13.96 -18.19
C ILE A 284 5.72 -13.18 -19.32
N PRO A 285 5.57 -13.78 -20.53
CA PRO A 285 4.69 -13.22 -21.55
C PRO A 285 3.21 -13.41 -21.15
N CYS A 286 2.45 -12.32 -21.01
CA CYS A 286 1.09 -12.34 -20.43
C CYS A 286 0.23 -11.13 -20.84
N TRP A 287 -1.07 -11.18 -20.56
CA TRP A 287 -1.97 -10.02 -20.66
C TRP A 287 -1.90 -9.21 -19.37
N ASP A 288 -0.83 -8.42 -19.24
CA ASP A 288 -0.49 -7.68 -18.03
C ASP A 288 -1.35 -6.40 -17.81
N GLU A 289 -2.64 -6.59 -17.52
CA GLU A 289 -3.63 -5.53 -17.20
C GLU A 289 -4.58 -5.99 -16.06
N PRO A 290 -4.99 -5.10 -15.13
CA PRO A 290 -5.65 -5.49 -13.88
C PRO A 290 -7.08 -6.02 -14.04
N HIS A 291 -7.74 -5.75 -15.18
CA HIS A 291 -9.06 -6.32 -15.48
C HIS A 291 -9.02 -7.71 -16.13
N ILE A 292 -7.83 -8.23 -16.46
CA ILE A 292 -7.68 -9.50 -17.18
C ILE A 292 -7.30 -10.60 -16.16
N LYS A 293 -8.32 -11.06 -15.42
CA LYS A 293 -8.18 -12.17 -14.47
C LYS A 293 -8.15 -13.53 -15.18
N ALA A 294 -7.32 -14.43 -14.67
CA ALA A 294 -7.20 -15.82 -15.12
C ALA A 294 -6.86 -16.74 -13.94
N THR A 295 -7.01 -18.05 -14.09
CA THR A 295 -6.46 -19.03 -13.12
C THR A 295 -5.04 -19.44 -13.51
N PHE A 296 -4.21 -19.77 -12.52
CA PHE A 296 -2.79 -20.09 -12.71
C PHE A 296 -2.45 -21.44 -12.09
N ASN A 297 -1.91 -22.36 -12.90
CA ASN A 297 -1.20 -23.55 -12.43
C ASN A 297 0.30 -23.28 -12.49
N VAL A 298 1.03 -23.57 -11.42
CA VAL A 298 2.47 -23.29 -11.32
C VAL A 298 3.26 -24.56 -11.00
N THR A 299 4.29 -24.81 -11.80
CA THR A 299 5.27 -25.88 -11.63
C THR A 299 6.68 -25.29 -11.66
N VAL A 300 7.51 -25.64 -10.68
CA VAL A 300 8.89 -25.16 -10.56
C VAL A 300 9.85 -26.34 -10.38
N LEU A 301 10.89 -26.38 -11.22
CA LEU A 301 12.05 -27.25 -11.04
C LEU A 301 13.13 -26.47 -10.27
N HIS A 302 13.61 -26.96 -9.13
CA HIS A 302 14.56 -26.23 -8.28
C HIS A 302 15.54 -27.14 -7.54
N GLN A 303 16.61 -26.57 -6.98
CA GLN A 303 17.54 -27.30 -6.11
C GLN A 303 16.84 -27.71 -4.79
N ARG A 304 17.09 -28.93 -4.32
CA ARG A 304 16.54 -29.49 -3.05
C ARG A 304 16.93 -28.69 -1.81
N SER A 305 18.02 -27.93 -1.88
CA SER A 305 18.52 -27.02 -0.85
C SER A 305 17.76 -25.70 -0.74
N MET A 306 16.87 -25.38 -1.69
CA MET A 306 16.13 -24.12 -1.73
C MET A 306 14.63 -24.35 -1.54
N THR A 307 14.06 -23.54 -0.65
CA THR A 307 12.61 -23.35 -0.53
C THR A 307 12.12 -22.57 -1.75
N VAL A 308 11.02 -23.00 -2.35
CA VAL A 308 10.27 -22.28 -3.38
C VAL A 308 8.85 -22.08 -2.89
N LEU A 309 8.37 -20.83 -2.92
CA LEU A 309 7.02 -20.43 -2.56
C LEU A 309 6.34 -19.81 -3.78
N SER A 310 5.04 -20.00 -3.89
CA SER A 310 4.15 -19.30 -4.82
C SER A 310 2.77 -19.08 -4.16
N ASN A 311 1.80 -18.51 -4.88
CA ASN A 311 0.52 -18.04 -4.37
C ASN A 311 -0.26 -19.11 -3.55
N THR A 312 -0.37 -20.33 -4.05
CA THR A 312 -1.10 -21.44 -3.40
C THR A 312 -0.18 -22.41 -2.67
N ALA A 313 -0.74 -23.39 -1.95
CA ALA A 313 0.05 -24.46 -1.35
C ALA A 313 0.64 -25.42 -2.41
N PRO A 314 1.80 -26.04 -2.16
CA PRO A 314 2.31 -27.12 -3.00
C PRO A 314 1.53 -28.43 -2.78
N TYR A 315 1.30 -29.19 -3.85
CA TYR A 315 0.87 -30.57 -3.76
C TYR A 315 1.89 -31.39 -2.96
N ARG A 316 1.43 -32.26 -2.04
CA ARG A 316 2.30 -33.17 -1.27
C ARG A 316 3.15 -34.02 -2.22
N SER A 317 4.47 -33.83 -2.19
CA SER A 317 5.39 -34.40 -3.16
C SER A 317 5.69 -35.89 -2.89
N GLY A 318 5.57 -36.72 -3.94
CA GLY A 318 6.05 -38.09 -3.92
C GLY A 318 7.56 -38.14 -4.08
N ASP A 319 8.30 -37.91 -2.99
CA ASP A 319 9.76 -37.65 -3.06
C ASP A 319 10.58 -38.86 -3.57
N LYS A 320 11.07 -38.73 -4.81
CA LYS A 320 12.11 -39.62 -5.36
C LYS A 320 13.46 -39.21 -4.77
N ARG A 321 13.80 -39.81 -3.63
CA ARG A 321 14.99 -39.62 -2.76
C ARG A 321 16.41 -39.64 -3.41
N HIS A 322 16.54 -39.71 -4.73
CA HIS A 322 17.81 -39.85 -5.45
C HIS A 322 18.16 -38.66 -6.36
N SER A 323 17.47 -37.53 -6.24
CA SER A 323 17.71 -36.32 -7.03
C SER A 323 18.02 -35.11 -6.16
N ASN A 324 19.10 -34.38 -6.50
CA ASN A 324 19.44 -33.06 -5.95
C ASN A 324 18.48 -31.95 -6.42
N VAL A 325 17.65 -32.25 -7.42
CA VAL A 325 16.64 -31.35 -8.00
C VAL A 325 15.24 -31.88 -7.64
N VAL A 326 14.34 -30.99 -7.26
CA VAL A 326 12.94 -31.24 -6.92
C VAL A 326 12.03 -30.56 -7.96
N LEU A 327 10.92 -31.22 -8.31
CA LEU A 327 9.85 -30.64 -9.11
C LEU A 327 8.66 -30.37 -8.18
N THR A 328 8.47 -29.12 -7.79
CA THR A 328 7.35 -28.68 -6.96
C THR A 328 6.20 -28.22 -7.86
N ARG A 329 4.98 -28.65 -7.53
CA ARG A 329 3.74 -28.25 -8.21
C ARG A 329 2.83 -27.60 -7.19
N PHE A 330 2.24 -26.47 -7.55
CA PHE A 330 1.31 -25.72 -6.73
C PHE A 330 -0.13 -25.96 -7.17
N HIS A 331 -1.08 -25.82 -6.26
CA HIS A 331 -2.52 -25.90 -6.57
C HIS A 331 -2.95 -24.76 -7.50
N GLU A 332 -4.00 -24.96 -8.30
CA GLU A 332 -4.52 -23.91 -9.19
C GLU A 332 -5.06 -22.72 -8.37
N THR A 333 -4.74 -21.49 -8.79
CA THR A 333 -5.31 -20.28 -8.17
C THR A 333 -6.77 -20.11 -8.60
N PRO A 334 -7.64 -19.49 -7.77
CA PRO A 334 -8.83 -18.81 -8.26
C PRO A 334 -8.50 -17.72 -9.31
N PRO A 335 -9.51 -17.18 -10.04
CA PRO A 335 -9.28 -16.13 -11.02
C PRO A 335 -8.70 -14.88 -10.37
N MET A 336 -7.49 -14.49 -10.78
CA MET A 336 -6.75 -13.35 -10.23
C MET A 336 -6.02 -12.56 -11.32
N SER A 337 -5.67 -11.32 -11.03
CA SER A 337 -4.95 -10.44 -11.96
C SER A 337 -3.46 -10.77 -11.94
N VAL A 338 -2.79 -10.78 -13.08
CA VAL A 338 -1.41 -11.34 -13.20
C VAL A 338 -0.35 -10.58 -12.39
N TYR A 339 -0.62 -9.33 -11.99
CA TYR A 339 0.24 -8.57 -11.08
C TYR A 339 0.35 -9.19 -9.67
N LEU A 340 -0.59 -10.06 -9.30
CA LEU A 340 -0.63 -10.78 -8.02
C LEU A 340 0.13 -12.10 -8.03
N LEU A 341 0.50 -12.63 -9.20
CA LEU A 341 1.32 -13.83 -9.34
C LEU A 341 2.68 -13.60 -8.65
N ALA A 342 3.13 -14.55 -7.84
CA ALA A 342 4.33 -14.39 -7.02
C ALA A 342 5.21 -15.63 -6.93
N PHE A 343 6.50 -15.36 -6.76
CA PHE A 343 7.54 -16.35 -6.52
C PHE A 343 8.51 -15.80 -5.46
N ALA A 344 8.82 -16.61 -4.45
CA ALA A 344 9.93 -16.37 -3.55
C ALA A 344 10.80 -17.62 -3.46
N VAL A 345 12.12 -17.46 -3.63
CA VAL A 345 13.07 -18.57 -3.68
C VAL A 345 14.31 -18.25 -2.85
N GLY A 346 14.73 -19.19 -2.00
CA GLY A 346 15.90 -19.02 -1.14
C GLY A 346 16.01 -20.09 -0.06
N PRO A 347 17.02 -20.01 0.82
CA PRO A 347 17.19 -20.92 1.96
C PRO A 347 16.25 -20.54 3.13
N PHE A 348 14.96 -20.31 2.82
CA PHE A 348 14.00 -19.80 3.79
C PHE A 348 13.59 -20.85 4.83
N VAL A 349 13.60 -20.46 6.10
CA VAL A 349 12.98 -21.17 7.22
C VAL A 349 11.59 -20.59 7.49
N ARG A 350 10.75 -21.34 8.22
CA ARG A 350 9.33 -21.01 8.45
C ARG A 350 9.00 -20.88 9.93
N LEU A 351 8.24 -19.84 10.29
CA LEU A 351 7.51 -19.72 11.56
C LEU A 351 6.02 -19.71 11.24
N GLU A 352 5.30 -20.74 11.69
CA GLU A 352 3.90 -21.00 11.32
C GLU A 352 2.99 -20.87 12.55
N MET A 353 1.93 -20.10 12.40
CA MET A 353 0.79 -20.02 13.31
C MET A 353 -0.50 -20.42 12.55
N SER A 354 -1.65 -20.42 13.22
CA SER A 354 -2.93 -20.75 12.58
C SER A 354 -4.04 -19.82 13.08
N THR A 355 -5.00 -19.57 12.20
CA THR A 355 -6.26 -18.89 12.50
C THR A 355 -7.21 -19.79 13.28
N ASP A 356 -8.32 -19.25 13.81
CA ASP A 356 -9.40 -20.03 14.43
C ASP A 356 -9.97 -21.10 13.47
N ARG A 357 -9.93 -20.83 12.16
CA ARG A 357 -10.31 -21.77 11.09
C ARG A 357 -9.25 -22.84 10.78
N ASN A 358 -8.11 -22.84 11.47
CA ASN A 358 -6.93 -23.68 11.19
C ASN A 358 -6.32 -23.43 9.79
N ILE A 359 -6.43 -22.20 9.27
CA ILE A 359 -5.67 -21.78 8.07
C ILE A 359 -4.25 -21.43 8.55
N PRO A 360 -3.19 -22.08 8.01
CA PRO A 360 -1.82 -21.78 8.39
C PRO A 360 -1.38 -20.42 7.82
N LEU A 361 -0.91 -19.56 8.72
CA LEU A 361 -0.27 -18.29 8.42
C LEU A 361 1.22 -18.41 8.76
N THR A 362 2.08 -18.27 7.75
CA THR A 362 3.48 -18.67 7.86
C THR A 362 4.41 -17.57 7.41
N ILE A 363 5.27 -17.09 8.32
CA ILE A 363 6.33 -16.14 8.00
C ILE A 363 7.59 -16.89 7.61
N TRP A 364 8.11 -16.57 6.42
CA TRP A 364 9.31 -17.14 5.84
C TRP A 364 10.46 -16.13 5.91
N THR A 365 11.55 -16.51 6.58
CA THR A 365 12.72 -15.65 6.82
C THR A 365 14.00 -16.35 6.37
N LEU A 366 15.11 -15.60 6.27
CA LEU A 366 16.43 -16.24 6.29
C LEU A 366 16.70 -16.84 7.68
N PRO A 367 17.56 -17.86 7.82
CA PRO A 367 17.75 -18.61 9.07
C PRO A 367 18.12 -17.75 10.27
N GLU A 368 18.95 -16.72 10.05
CA GLU A 368 19.41 -15.79 11.08
C GLU A 368 18.37 -14.73 11.48
N ASP A 369 17.33 -14.54 10.67
CA ASP A 369 16.24 -13.56 10.88
C ASP A 369 15.03 -14.17 11.64
N PHE A 370 15.08 -15.47 11.93
CA PHE A 370 13.93 -16.29 12.39
C PHE A 370 13.27 -15.79 13.68
N LEU A 371 14.05 -15.35 14.67
CA LEU A 371 13.51 -14.94 15.98
C LEU A 371 12.72 -13.61 15.89
N TYR A 372 13.14 -12.71 15.01
CA TYR A 372 12.56 -11.38 14.83
C TYR A 372 11.15 -11.42 14.23
N ALA A 373 10.77 -12.52 13.56
CA ALA A 373 9.43 -12.74 13.03
C ALA A 373 8.37 -13.06 14.11
N ARG A 374 8.77 -13.33 15.37
CA ARG A 374 7.86 -13.79 16.43
C ARG A 374 6.70 -12.84 16.71
N PHE A 375 6.95 -11.53 16.72
CA PHE A 375 5.90 -10.54 16.98
C PHE A 375 4.83 -10.55 15.88
N ALA A 376 5.25 -10.40 14.62
CA ALA A 376 4.36 -10.48 13.47
C ALA A 376 3.59 -11.82 13.41
N ALA A 377 4.27 -12.95 13.65
CA ALA A 377 3.65 -14.28 13.59
C ALA A 377 2.50 -14.43 14.60
N ASN A 378 2.64 -13.88 15.82
CA ASN A 378 1.59 -13.90 16.84
C ASN A 378 0.41 -12.98 16.49
N PHE A 379 0.68 -11.79 15.94
CA PHE A 379 -0.34 -10.80 15.58
C PHE A 379 -1.17 -11.21 14.35
N SER A 380 -0.51 -11.79 13.34
CA SER A 380 -1.08 -12.08 12.02
C SER A 380 -2.39 -12.88 12.02
N PRO A 381 -2.55 -14.03 12.73
CA PRO A 381 -3.81 -14.76 12.73
C PRO A 381 -4.95 -14.00 13.41
N ILE A 382 -4.67 -13.30 14.52
CA ILE A 382 -5.67 -12.49 15.24
C ILE A 382 -6.22 -11.40 14.31
N MET A 383 -5.35 -10.73 13.56
CA MET A 383 -5.77 -9.71 12.62
C MET A 383 -6.47 -10.30 11.39
N PHE A 384 -6.05 -11.46 10.90
CA PHE A 384 -6.73 -12.18 9.82
C PHE A 384 -8.17 -12.54 10.16
N ASP A 385 -8.42 -13.13 11.34
CA ASP A 385 -9.76 -13.56 11.74
C ASP A 385 -10.70 -12.34 11.93
N ARG A 386 -10.18 -11.20 12.42
CA ARG A 386 -10.92 -9.92 12.43
C ARG A 386 -11.34 -9.44 11.03
N HIS A 387 -10.51 -9.61 10.01
CA HIS A 387 -10.86 -9.26 8.63
C HIS A 387 -11.94 -10.20 8.07
N GLU A 388 -11.83 -11.51 8.30
CA GLU A 388 -12.83 -12.46 7.82
C GLU A 388 -14.20 -12.24 8.50
N GLU A 389 -14.23 -11.90 9.81
CA GLU A 389 -15.46 -11.51 10.52
C GLU A 389 -16.07 -10.22 9.96
N GLU A 390 -15.30 -9.15 9.85
CA GLU A 390 -15.81 -7.85 9.37
C GLU A 390 -16.32 -7.96 7.93
N PHE A 391 -15.56 -8.59 7.03
CA PHE A 391 -15.92 -8.71 5.62
C PHE A 391 -16.95 -9.81 5.32
N GLY A 392 -17.17 -10.75 6.25
CA GLY A 392 -18.19 -11.81 6.13
C GLY A 392 -18.03 -12.71 4.90
N ILE A 393 -16.79 -12.86 4.40
CA ILE A 393 -16.43 -13.63 3.20
C ILE A 393 -15.18 -14.44 3.49
N GLU A 394 -15.30 -15.77 3.42
CA GLU A 394 -14.20 -16.68 3.70
C GLU A 394 -12.99 -16.46 2.80
N TYR A 395 -11.79 -16.51 3.37
CA TYR A 395 -10.56 -16.47 2.58
C TYR A 395 -10.42 -17.74 1.72
N PRO A 396 -10.22 -17.63 0.39
CA PRO A 396 -10.42 -18.76 -0.52
C PRO A 396 -9.23 -19.73 -0.66
N PHE A 397 -8.09 -19.49 0.00
CA PHE A 397 -6.89 -20.33 -0.12
C PHE A 397 -6.65 -21.13 1.17
N SER A 398 -6.00 -22.29 1.06
CA SER A 398 -5.68 -23.17 2.19
C SER A 398 -4.44 -22.78 3.01
N LYS A 399 -3.85 -21.60 2.75
CA LYS A 399 -2.69 -21.02 3.46
C LYS A 399 -2.54 -19.54 3.10
N LEU A 400 -1.86 -18.79 3.95
CA LEU A 400 -1.34 -17.45 3.63
C LEU A 400 0.14 -17.37 4.08
N ASP A 401 1.06 -17.31 3.12
CA ASP A 401 2.49 -17.15 3.40
C ASP A 401 2.88 -15.65 3.39
N PHE A 402 3.75 -15.25 4.31
CA PHE A 402 4.41 -13.94 4.36
C PHE A 402 5.92 -14.13 4.17
N VAL A 403 6.59 -13.26 3.41
CA VAL A 403 8.05 -13.36 3.15
C VAL A 403 8.78 -12.11 3.62
N ALA A 404 9.76 -12.26 4.52
CA ALA A 404 10.66 -11.18 4.94
C ALA A 404 11.85 -11.06 3.98
N ALA A 405 11.74 -10.19 2.97
CA ALA A 405 12.73 -10.05 1.90
C ALA A 405 13.77 -8.95 2.20
N ARG A 406 15.06 -9.29 2.20
CA ARG A 406 16.19 -8.34 2.32
C ARG A 406 16.50 -7.53 1.06
N SER A 407 15.68 -7.66 0.01
CA SER A 407 15.77 -6.86 -1.20
C SER A 407 14.38 -6.79 -1.81
N PHE A 408 13.70 -5.66 -1.58
CA PHE A 408 12.34 -5.39 -2.05
C PHE A 408 12.16 -3.87 -2.23
N PRO A 409 11.36 -3.39 -3.21
CA PRO A 409 11.31 -1.97 -3.55
C PRO A 409 10.29 -1.16 -2.75
N VAL A 410 9.40 -1.84 -2.03
CA VAL A 410 8.24 -1.29 -1.31
C VAL A 410 8.13 -1.92 0.09
N GLY A 411 7.23 -1.41 0.94
CA GLY A 411 7.07 -1.92 2.31
C GLY A 411 6.46 -3.32 2.37
N GLY A 412 5.32 -3.49 1.71
CA GLY A 412 4.62 -4.75 1.46
C GLY A 412 4.12 -4.83 0.01
N MET A 413 3.48 -5.94 -0.35
CA MET A 413 2.91 -6.23 -1.68
C MET A 413 1.94 -7.40 -1.53
N GLU A 414 0.68 -7.23 -1.94
CA GLU A 414 -0.44 -8.03 -1.44
C GLU A 414 -0.57 -9.45 -2.03
N ASN A 415 0.38 -9.82 -2.89
CA ASN A 415 0.42 -11.03 -3.71
C ASN A 415 -0.39 -12.21 -3.14
N TRP A 416 -1.52 -12.55 -3.76
CA TRP A 416 -2.56 -13.37 -3.13
C TRP A 416 -2.01 -14.70 -2.58
N GLY A 417 -2.02 -14.86 -1.25
CA GLY A 417 -1.51 -16.05 -0.57
C GLY A 417 0.02 -16.14 -0.40
N LEU A 418 0.81 -15.22 -0.93
CA LEU A 418 2.26 -15.10 -0.73
C LEU A 418 2.66 -13.60 -0.65
N VAL A 419 2.26 -12.91 0.41
CA VAL A 419 2.57 -11.49 0.62
C VAL A 419 4.09 -11.34 0.83
N VAL A 420 4.70 -10.35 0.17
CA VAL A 420 6.13 -10.08 0.30
C VAL A 420 6.35 -8.73 0.96
N PHE A 421 7.09 -8.72 2.07
CA PHE A 421 7.47 -7.54 2.82
C PHE A 421 8.95 -7.26 2.63
N HIS A 422 9.37 -5.98 2.68
CA HIS A 422 10.75 -5.67 3.02
C HIS A 422 10.99 -6.13 4.47
N ASN A 423 12.11 -6.81 4.76
CA ASN A 423 12.34 -7.45 6.05
C ASN A 423 12.18 -6.48 7.24
N ASN A 424 12.72 -5.26 7.13
CA ASN A 424 12.58 -4.16 8.12
C ASN A 424 11.14 -3.65 8.36
N MET A 425 10.10 -4.22 7.71
CA MET A 425 8.70 -3.87 7.91
C MET A 425 7.90 -4.95 8.67
N ILE A 426 8.46 -6.16 8.81
CA ILE A 426 7.78 -7.32 9.44
C ILE A 426 8.60 -8.01 10.53
N LEU A 427 9.91 -7.75 10.57
CA LEU A 427 10.82 -8.24 11.61
C LEU A 427 11.00 -7.16 12.69
N LEU A 428 10.91 -7.56 13.96
CA LEU A 428 11.14 -6.69 15.12
C LEU A 428 12.59 -6.81 15.61
N ASP A 429 13.31 -5.69 15.77
CA ASP A 429 14.70 -5.72 16.24
C ASP A 429 14.81 -6.19 17.70
N SER A 430 15.55 -7.29 17.91
CA SER A 430 15.92 -7.80 19.22
C SER A 430 16.56 -6.77 20.17
N PHE A 431 17.27 -5.76 19.65
CA PHE A 431 17.84 -4.72 20.50
C PHE A 431 16.75 -3.87 21.18
N LEU A 432 15.54 -3.80 20.61
CA LEU A 432 14.38 -3.16 21.23
C LEU A 432 13.71 -4.09 22.25
N GLU A 433 13.64 -5.40 21.98
CA GLU A 433 13.10 -6.39 22.93
C GLU A 433 13.95 -6.53 24.20
N ASP A 434 15.28 -6.59 24.06
CA ASP A 434 16.22 -6.80 25.18
C ASP A 434 16.50 -5.53 26.00
N ASN A 435 16.15 -4.33 25.49
CA ASN A 435 16.51 -3.05 26.10
C ASN A 435 15.31 -2.33 26.74
N ALA A 436 15.12 -2.57 28.05
CA ALA A 436 14.04 -1.97 28.84
C ALA A 436 13.98 -0.43 28.84
N ASN A 437 15.00 0.29 28.35
CA ASN A 437 14.98 1.76 28.21
C ASN A 437 14.39 2.24 26.88
N MET A 438 14.16 1.37 25.90
CA MET A 438 13.69 1.71 24.54
C MET A 438 12.20 1.41 24.31
N THR A 439 11.38 1.46 25.37
CA THR A 439 9.95 1.11 25.31
C THR A 439 9.16 1.92 24.28
N VAL A 440 9.54 3.18 24.02
CA VAL A 440 8.87 4.03 23.03
C VAL A 440 9.19 3.59 21.60
N ASP A 441 10.45 3.27 21.31
CA ASP A 441 10.90 2.80 20.00
C ASP A 441 10.34 1.40 19.70
N LEU A 442 10.35 0.52 20.71
CA LEU A 442 9.72 -0.82 20.66
C LEU A 442 8.23 -0.73 20.29
N LEU A 443 7.47 0.14 20.97
CA LEU A 443 6.04 0.34 20.67
C LEU A 443 5.81 0.96 19.28
N ALA A 444 6.71 1.84 18.83
CA ALA A 444 6.62 2.45 17.50
C ALA A 444 6.88 1.45 16.37
N GLU A 445 7.84 0.52 16.56
CA GLU A 445 8.16 -0.53 15.59
C GLU A 445 7.09 -1.63 15.59
N GLN A 446 6.59 -2.05 16.76
CA GLN A 446 5.45 -2.95 16.88
C GLN A 446 4.23 -2.41 16.13
N TYR A 447 3.83 -1.16 16.40
CA TYR A 447 2.70 -0.51 15.72
C TYR A 447 2.96 -0.28 14.22
N ALA A 448 4.21 -0.20 13.75
CA ALA A 448 4.54 -0.18 12.33
C ALA A 448 4.32 -1.54 11.65
N ILE A 449 4.76 -2.63 12.30
CA ILE A 449 4.53 -4.01 11.85
C ILE A 449 3.02 -4.33 11.82
N GLU A 450 2.29 -3.97 12.88
CA GLU A 450 0.84 -4.14 12.96
C GLU A 450 0.12 -3.45 11.79
N LYS A 451 0.49 -2.21 11.48
CA LYS A 451 -0.11 -1.46 10.36
C LYS A 451 0.11 -2.14 9.02
N ILE A 452 1.35 -2.49 8.67
CA ILE A 452 1.61 -3.07 7.35
C ILE A 452 1.02 -4.49 7.23
N VAL A 453 1.08 -5.32 8.28
CA VAL A 453 0.42 -6.63 8.28
C VAL A 453 -1.10 -6.49 8.15
N THR A 454 -1.72 -5.50 8.82
CA THR A 454 -3.15 -5.20 8.66
C THR A 454 -3.48 -4.76 7.23
N HIS A 455 -2.65 -3.91 6.60
CA HIS A 455 -2.83 -3.41 5.23
C HIS A 455 -2.81 -4.54 4.19
N GLU A 456 -1.78 -5.40 4.25
CA GLU A 456 -1.62 -6.52 3.31
C GLU A 456 -2.67 -7.63 3.51
N ILE A 457 -3.20 -7.80 4.73
CA ILE A 457 -4.33 -8.69 5.00
C ILE A 457 -5.63 -8.10 4.41
N ALA A 458 -5.90 -6.80 4.56
CA ALA A 458 -7.07 -6.15 3.98
C ALA A 458 -7.14 -6.33 2.45
N HIS A 459 -6.00 -6.23 1.77
CA HIS A 459 -5.88 -6.45 0.33
C HIS A 459 -6.26 -7.86 -0.13
N GLN A 460 -6.23 -8.89 0.74
CA GLN A 460 -6.69 -10.24 0.40
C GLN A 460 -8.18 -10.25 -0.03
N TRP A 461 -8.94 -9.21 0.36
CA TRP A 461 -10.27 -8.92 -0.17
C TRP A 461 -10.28 -7.68 -1.08
N PHE A 462 -9.66 -6.57 -0.68
CA PHE A 462 -9.60 -5.29 -1.40
C PHE A 462 -8.37 -5.16 -2.31
N GLY A 463 -8.42 -5.83 -3.45
CA GLY A 463 -7.36 -5.87 -4.46
C GLY A 463 -7.23 -7.27 -5.05
N ASN A 464 -7.24 -8.29 -4.21
CA ASN A 464 -7.13 -9.69 -4.63
C ASN A 464 -8.48 -10.28 -5.05
N LEU A 465 -9.40 -10.44 -4.10
CA LEU A 465 -10.73 -10.99 -4.35
C LEU A 465 -11.54 -10.11 -5.31
N VAL A 466 -11.59 -8.80 -5.04
CA VAL A 466 -12.18 -7.78 -5.91
C VAL A 466 -11.09 -6.77 -6.25
N THR A 467 -10.82 -6.59 -7.55
CA THR A 467 -9.74 -5.73 -8.06
C THR A 467 -10.34 -4.52 -8.77
N MET A 468 -9.63 -3.39 -8.82
CA MET A 468 -9.98 -2.30 -9.73
C MET A 468 -9.87 -2.72 -11.22
N ASN A 469 -10.76 -2.21 -12.07
CA ASN A 469 -10.79 -2.48 -13.51
C ASN A 469 -9.72 -1.70 -14.31
N ASP A 470 -9.20 -0.60 -13.76
CA ASP A 470 -8.11 0.19 -14.35
C ASP A 470 -7.26 0.85 -13.25
N TRP A 471 -5.99 1.16 -13.52
CA TRP A 471 -5.08 1.80 -12.57
C TRP A 471 -5.50 3.21 -12.14
N SER A 472 -6.39 3.88 -12.88
CA SER A 472 -7.02 5.12 -12.43
C SER A 472 -7.96 4.95 -11.23
N GLU A 473 -8.43 3.72 -10.96
CA GLU A 473 -9.34 3.37 -9.86
C GLU A 473 -8.63 2.63 -8.70
N ILE A 474 -7.29 2.68 -8.62
CA ILE A 474 -6.46 1.97 -7.61
C ILE A 474 -6.84 2.30 -6.15
N TRP A 475 -7.52 3.43 -5.90
CA TRP A 475 -8.07 3.78 -4.59
C TRP A 475 -9.10 2.76 -4.05
N LEU A 476 -9.73 1.97 -4.92
CA LEU A 476 -10.63 0.87 -4.52
C LEU A 476 -9.90 -0.28 -3.83
N ASN A 477 -8.59 -0.44 -4.08
CA ASN A 477 -7.71 -1.31 -3.30
C ASN A 477 -7.15 -0.52 -2.10
N GLU A 478 -6.36 0.50 -2.41
CA GLU A 478 -5.43 1.14 -1.47
C GLU A 478 -6.11 2.07 -0.46
N GLY A 479 -7.22 2.71 -0.84
CA GLY A 479 -8.02 3.53 0.07
C GLY A 479 -8.77 2.68 1.10
N PHE A 480 -9.25 1.50 0.70
CA PHE A 480 -9.94 0.57 1.61
C PHE A 480 -8.97 -0.15 2.55
N ALA A 481 -7.82 -0.61 2.05
CA ALA A 481 -6.76 -1.17 2.91
C ALA A 481 -6.28 -0.11 3.93
N SER A 482 -5.93 1.09 3.47
CA SER A 482 -5.51 2.20 4.35
C SER A 482 -6.59 2.63 5.36
N PHE A 483 -7.87 2.45 5.03
CA PHE A 483 -8.99 2.72 5.93
C PHE A 483 -9.08 1.66 7.04
N TYR A 484 -9.10 0.38 6.69
CA TYR A 484 -9.28 -0.71 7.64
C TYR A 484 -8.09 -0.86 8.61
N VAL A 485 -6.87 -0.46 8.21
CA VAL A 485 -5.73 -0.26 9.12
C VAL A 485 -6.09 0.65 10.29
N GLY A 486 -6.71 1.81 10.01
CA GLY A 486 -7.12 2.76 11.04
C GLY A 486 -8.33 2.29 11.85
N ASP A 487 -9.32 1.65 11.21
CA ASP A 487 -10.57 1.23 11.87
C ASP A 487 -10.35 0.04 12.82
N PHE A 488 -9.47 -0.92 12.47
CA PHE A 488 -9.11 -2.05 13.33
C PHE A 488 -8.12 -1.66 14.44
N LEU A 489 -6.99 -1.03 14.13
CA LEU A 489 -5.96 -0.73 15.15
C LEU A 489 -6.40 0.34 16.16
N LYS A 490 -7.46 1.10 15.87
CA LYS A 490 -8.12 1.97 16.85
C LYS A 490 -8.78 1.20 18.01
N GLN A 491 -9.04 -0.10 17.86
CA GLN A 491 -9.60 -0.93 18.94
C GLN A 491 -8.56 -1.17 20.06
N ASP A 492 -7.33 -1.51 19.68
CA ASP A 492 -6.24 -1.80 20.62
C ASP A 492 -5.41 -0.54 20.95
N HIS A 493 -5.25 0.38 19.98
CA HIS A 493 -4.42 1.59 20.08
C HIS A 493 -5.18 2.90 19.77
N PRO A 494 -6.32 3.19 20.44
CA PRO A 494 -7.24 4.26 20.07
C PRO A 494 -6.61 5.65 19.96
N TYR A 495 -5.68 5.99 20.86
CA TYR A 495 -5.00 7.28 20.85
C TYR A 495 -3.96 7.40 19.72
N LEU A 496 -3.24 6.32 19.37
CA LEU A 496 -2.24 6.34 18.31
C LEU A 496 -2.94 6.43 16.95
N ALA A 497 -3.89 5.54 16.67
CA ALA A 497 -4.65 5.52 15.41
C ALA A 497 -5.39 6.86 15.16
N SER A 498 -6.01 7.43 16.20
CA SER A 498 -6.70 8.73 16.07
C SER A 498 -5.71 9.89 15.83
N SER A 499 -4.56 9.91 16.52
CA SER A 499 -3.55 10.96 16.35
C SER A 499 -2.87 10.88 14.98
N GLU A 500 -2.59 9.67 14.51
CA GLU A 500 -2.03 9.42 13.19
C GLU A 500 -2.99 9.82 12.08
N TYR A 501 -4.29 9.51 12.20
CA TYR A 501 -5.31 9.96 11.26
C TYR A 501 -5.33 11.49 11.14
N TYR A 502 -5.36 12.24 12.25
CA TYR A 502 -5.35 13.70 12.20
C TYR A 502 -4.03 14.28 11.66
N LEU A 503 -2.88 13.64 11.95
CA LEU A 503 -1.58 14.03 11.39
C LEU A 503 -1.55 13.84 9.87
N HIS A 504 -1.97 12.67 9.37
CA HIS A 504 -2.03 12.39 7.94
C HIS A 504 -3.06 13.29 7.24
N LEU A 505 -4.21 13.56 7.85
CA LEU A 505 -5.21 14.50 7.32
C LEU A 505 -4.66 15.92 7.20
N ALA A 506 -3.91 16.41 8.20
CA ALA A 506 -3.25 17.71 8.14
C ALA A 506 -2.17 17.78 7.02
N GLN A 507 -1.43 16.70 6.82
CA GLN A 507 -0.45 16.58 5.73
C GLN A 507 -1.12 16.51 4.34
N LEU A 508 -2.22 15.76 4.21
CA LEU A 508 -3.06 15.71 3.01
C LEU A 508 -3.63 17.10 2.69
N LEU A 509 -4.16 17.81 3.68
CA LEU A 509 -4.66 19.17 3.51
C LEU A 509 -3.56 20.09 2.98
N ALA A 510 -2.35 20.07 3.54
CA ALA A 510 -1.24 20.87 3.02
C ALA A 510 -0.89 20.54 1.56
N LYS A 511 -0.91 19.25 1.17
CA LYS A 511 -0.64 18.80 -0.21
C LYS A 511 -1.75 19.10 -1.21
N GLN A 512 -3.01 19.01 -0.80
CA GLN A 512 -4.18 19.32 -1.64
C GLN A 512 -4.50 20.83 -1.70
N THR A 513 -3.77 21.66 -0.95
CA THR A 513 -3.93 23.13 -0.97
C THR A 513 -2.66 23.87 -1.44
N SER A 514 -1.62 23.14 -1.85
CA SER A 514 -0.47 23.64 -2.60
C SER A 514 -0.62 23.36 -4.10
N ASP A 515 0.42 23.57 -4.90
CA ASP A 515 0.46 23.21 -6.33
C ASP A 515 0.77 21.73 -6.59
N GLU A 516 0.94 20.92 -5.54
CA GLU A 516 1.03 19.46 -5.60
C GLU A 516 -0.36 18.79 -5.71
N LYS A 517 -1.44 19.57 -5.62
CA LYS A 517 -2.84 19.10 -5.67
C LYS A 517 -3.15 18.27 -6.93
N VAL A 518 -3.65 17.04 -6.73
CA VAL A 518 -4.08 16.13 -7.80
C VAL A 518 -5.40 15.41 -7.44
N PRO A 519 -6.21 15.03 -8.46
CA PRO A 519 -7.36 14.14 -8.26
C PRO A 519 -6.94 12.78 -7.70
N LEU A 520 -7.88 12.10 -7.03
CA LEU A 520 -7.67 10.71 -6.60
C LEU A 520 -7.85 9.76 -7.80
N VAL A 521 -8.86 10.01 -8.62
CA VAL A 521 -9.08 9.30 -9.89
C VAL A 521 -8.71 10.21 -11.07
N ARG A 522 -7.74 9.76 -11.87
CA ARG A 522 -7.23 10.47 -13.06
C ARG A 522 -6.79 9.48 -14.13
N THR A 523 -7.01 9.80 -15.41
CA THR A 523 -6.57 8.93 -16.52
C THR A 523 -5.04 8.79 -16.56
N MET A 524 -4.56 7.55 -16.48
CA MET A 524 -3.13 7.21 -16.58
C MET A 524 -2.75 6.96 -18.05
N ARG A 525 -1.62 7.49 -18.53
CA ARG A 525 -1.18 7.35 -19.93
C ARG A 525 0.18 6.65 -20.09
N SER A 526 0.94 6.47 -19.01
CA SER A 526 2.20 5.73 -19.03
C SER A 526 2.45 4.98 -17.72
N GLU A 527 3.28 3.93 -17.76
CA GLU A 527 3.63 3.12 -16.58
C GLU A 527 4.15 4.00 -15.43
N ALA A 528 5.01 4.97 -15.76
CA ALA A 528 5.54 5.96 -14.80
C ALA A 528 4.48 6.90 -14.16
N GLU A 529 3.29 7.07 -14.76
CA GLU A 529 2.19 7.85 -14.18
C GLU A 529 1.31 7.03 -13.22
N VAL A 530 1.38 5.69 -13.35
CA VAL A 530 0.80 4.71 -12.41
C VAL A 530 1.76 4.49 -11.25
N GLU A 531 3.06 4.31 -11.52
CA GLU A 531 4.10 4.30 -10.47
C GLU A 531 4.04 5.57 -9.62
N SER A 532 3.84 6.74 -10.24
CA SER A 532 3.62 8.01 -9.53
C SER A 532 2.19 8.21 -8.98
N ALA A 533 1.31 7.22 -9.07
CA ALA A 533 0.00 7.23 -8.41
C ALA A 533 0.07 6.64 -6.99
N PHE A 534 1.04 5.77 -6.70
CA PHE A 534 1.30 5.21 -5.37
C PHE A 534 1.97 6.23 -4.41
N ASP A 535 1.36 7.42 -4.28
CA ASP A 535 1.78 8.45 -3.35
C ASP A 535 1.04 8.34 -2.01
N ARG A 536 1.80 8.35 -0.91
CA ARG A 536 1.32 8.21 0.48
C ARG A 536 0.17 9.18 0.82
N PHE A 537 0.19 10.40 0.31
CA PHE A 537 -0.82 11.41 0.62
C PHE A 537 -1.95 11.36 -0.40
N HIS A 538 -1.61 11.45 -1.69
CA HIS A 538 -2.58 11.62 -2.77
C HIS A 538 -3.38 10.36 -3.11
N LEU A 539 -2.86 9.15 -2.83
CA LEU A 539 -3.60 7.89 -2.93
C LEU A 539 -3.99 7.34 -1.56
N TYR A 540 -3.04 6.88 -0.74
CA TYR A 540 -3.34 6.13 0.49
C TYR A 540 -4.14 6.99 1.49
N THR A 541 -3.63 8.17 1.84
CA THR A 541 -4.31 9.05 2.81
C THR A 541 -5.61 9.61 2.25
N LYS A 542 -5.64 10.11 0.99
CA LYS A 542 -6.89 10.62 0.40
C LYS A 542 -7.93 9.50 0.27
N GLY A 543 -7.54 8.32 -0.19
CA GLY A 543 -8.41 7.14 -0.28
C GLY A 543 -8.99 6.73 1.09
N CYS A 544 -8.15 6.63 2.12
CA CYS A 544 -8.57 6.39 3.51
C CYS A 544 -9.64 7.41 3.97
N VAL A 545 -9.40 8.70 3.72
CA VAL A 545 -10.34 9.79 4.07
C VAL A 545 -11.65 9.68 3.28
N ILE A 546 -11.63 9.34 1.99
CA ILE A 546 -12.85 9.13 1.19
C ILE A 546 -13.64 7.91 1.67
N VAL A 547 -12.99 6.78 1.97
CA VAL A 547 -13.67 5.59 2.51
C VAL A 547 -14.29 5.90 3.88
N LYS A 548 -13.59 6.68 4.73
CA LYS A 548 -14.17 7.17 5.99
C LYS A 548 -15.36 8.11 5.74
N MET A 549 -15.28 9.04 4.79
CA MET A 549 -16.42 9.91 4.44
C MET A 549 -17.62 9.11 3.94
N ILE A 550 -17.42 8.03 3.18
CA ILE A 550 -18.48 7.11 2.77
C ILE A 550 -19.11 6.45 4.00
N LYS A 551 -18.32 5.93 4.95
CA LYS A 551 -18.80 5.36 6.22
C LYS A 551 -19.59 6.38 7.06
N ASP A 552 -19.06 7.58 7.20
CA ASP A 552 -19.70 8.67 7.96
C ASP A 552 -21.05 9.09 7.33
N LEU A 553 -21.18 9.08 6.00
CA LEU A 553 -22.38 9.46 5.27
C LEU A 553 -23.47 8.37 5.19
N VAL A 554 -23.17 7.10 5.46
CA VAL A 554 -24.16 6.00 5.41
C VAL A 554 -24.36 5.26 6.73
N SER A 555 -23.67 5.68 7.79
CA SER A 555 -23.52 4.96 9.07
C SER A 555 -22.70 3.67 9.01
N ASP A 556 -22.09 3.31 10.15
CA ASP A 556 -21.29 2.09 10.35
C ASP A 556 -22.02 0.79 9.93
N ILE A 557 -23.35 0.72 10.09
CA ILE A 557 -24.13 -0.50 9.84
C ILE A 557 -24.28 -0.73 8.33
N ASP A 558 -24.84 0.24 7.61
CA ASP A 558 -25.07 0.10 6.17
C ASP A 558 -23.77 0.21 5.36
N PHE A 559 -22.73 0.86 5.89
CA PHE A 559 -21.39 0.82 5.32
C PHE A 559 -20.84 -0.61 5.29
N ARG A 560 -20.88 -1.31 6.44
CA ARG A 560 -20.38 -2.68 6.55
C ARG A 560 -21.21 -3.65 5.71
N ASP A 561 -22.53 -3.55 5.75
CA ASP A 561 -23.38 -4.42 4.93
C ASP A 561 -23.26 -4.08 3.43
N GLY A 562 -22.97 -2.83 3.07
CA GLY A 562 -22.59 -2.38 1.74
C GLY A 562 -21.23 -2.94 1.27
N VAL A 563 -20.21 -2.97 2.14
CA VAL A 563 -18.92 -3.62 1.91
C VAL A 563 -19.08 -5.13 1.71
N ARG A 564 -19.82 -5.81 2.60
CA ARG A 564 -20.13 -7.24 2.52
C ARG A 564 -20.85 -7.56 1.20
N LYS A 565 -21.82 -6.74 0.80
CA LYS A 565 -22.53 -6.82 -0.49
C LYS A 565 -21.60 -6.59 -1.68
N TYR A 566 -20.67 -5.62 -1.60
CA TYR A 566 -19.67 -5.33 -2.63
C TYR A 566 -18.74 -6.53 -2.86
N LEU A 567 -18.09 -7.02 -1.80
CA LEU A 567 -17.18 -8.16 -1.88
C LEU A 567 -17.89 -9.41 -2.39
N LYS A 568 -19.07 -9.73 -1.84
CA LYS A 568 -19.87 -10.91 -2.23
C LYS A 568 -20.34 -10.88 -3.69
N LYS A 569 -20.75 -9.72 -4.19
CA LYS A 569 -21.27 -9.55 -5.57
C LYS A 569 -20.14 -9.56 -6.60
N ASN A 570 -18.96 -9.07 -6.24
CA ASN A 570 -17.86 -8.80 -7.16
C ASN A 570 -16.66 -9.76 -7.02
N ALA A 571 -16.73 -10.74 -6.12
CA ALA A 571 -15.72 -11.77 -5.92
C ALA A 571 -15.20 -12.41 -7.23
N PHE A 572 -13.88 -12.55 -7.33
CA PHE A 572 -13.12 -13.08 -8.47
C PHE A 572 -13.24 -12.25 -9.77
N LYS A 573 -13.67 -10.98 -9.68
CA LYS A 573 -13.79 -10.05 -10.82
C LYS A 573 -12.88 -8.84 -10.62
N SER A 574 -12.80 -8.01 -11.66
CA SER A 574 -12.30 -6.64 -11.58
C SER A 574 -13.42 -5.68 -11.95
N VAL A 575 -13.55 -4.55 -11.25
CA VAL A 575 -14.72 -3.65 -11.33
C VAL A 575 -14.35 -2.17 -11.26
N GLY A 576 -15.24 -1.30 -11.75
CA GLY A 576 -15.19 0.15 -11.51
C GLY A 576 -15.91 0.54 -10.21
N ARG A 577 -15.78 1.81 -9.79
CA ARG A 577 -16.41 2.33 -8.55
C ARG A 577 -17.94 2.29 -8.59
N ASP A 578 -18.53 2.29 -9.77
CA ASP A 578 -19.95 2.03 -10.00
C ASP A 578 -20.42 0.69 -9.42
N ALA A 579 -19.53 -0.31 -9.25
CA ALA A 579 -19.85 -1.54 -8.52
C ALA A 579 -19.92 -1.35 -6.99
N LEU A 580 -19.20 -0.38 -6.41
CA LEU A 580 -19.30 0.04 -5.01
C LEU A 580 -20.61 0.83 -4.79
N TRP A 581 -20.94 1.77 -5.67
CA TRP A 581 -22.20 2.53 -5.61
C TRP A 581 -23.43 1.64 -5.74
N ASN A 582 -23.38 0.61 -6.60
CA ASN A 582 -24.41 -0.43 -6.70
C ASN A 582 -24.45 -1.39 -5.48
N SER A 583 -23.58 -1.21 -4.49
CA SER A 583 -23.44 -2.07 -3.30
C SER A 583 -23.75 -1.33 -2.00
N MET A 584 -23.39 -0.06 -1.88
CA MET A 584 -23.80 0.84 -0.79
C MET A 584 -25.32 1.16 -0.82
N PRO A 585 -25.85 1.89 0.18
CA PRO A 585 -27.11 2.62 0.07
C PRO A 585 -27.11 3.60 -1.10
N ALA A 586 -28.30 3.85 -1.67
CA ALA A 586 -28.44 4.74 -2.83
C ALA A 586 -28.33 6.23 -2.47
N TYR A 587 -28.61 6.59 -1.21
CA TYR A 587 -28.67 7.94 -0.68
C TYR A 587 -27.77 8.09 0.54
N ALA A 588 -27.33 9.32 0.81
CA ALA A 588 -26.67 9.67 2.06
C ALA A 588 -27.70 9.87 3.20
N ASP A 589 -27.23 9.59 4.42
CA ASP A 589 -27.86 9.91 5.70
C ASP A 589 -27.15 11.15 6.33
N HIS A 590 -27.44 11.48 7.58
CA HIS A 590 -26.73 12.50 8.37
C HIS A 590 -26.80 13.93 7.76
N GLY A 591 -28.02 14.37 7.43
CA GLY A 591 -28.31 15.76 7.07
C GLY A 591 -28.31 16.07 5.57
N ILE A 592 -28.22 15.05 4.71
CA ILE A 592 -28.41 15.17 3.26
C ILE A 592 -29.44 14.13 2.74
N GLU A 593 -30.52 13.95 3.51
CA GLU A 593 -31.56 12.90 3.40
C GLU A 593 -32.43 12.93 2.11
N SER A 594 -31.80 13.00 0.94
CA SER A 594 -32.39 12.88 -0.41
C SER A 594 -31.34 12.75 -1.52
N GLU A 595 -30.06 13.02 -1.22
CA GLU A 595 -29.00 13.11 -2.23
C GLU A 595 -28.26 11.80 -2.41
N ARG A 596 -27.89 11.49 -3.66
CA ARG A 596 -27.29 10.20 -4.02
C ARG A 596 -25.84 10.14 -3.55
N LEU A 597 -25.46 9.05 -2.89
CA LEU A 597 -24.10 8.86 -2.34
C LEU A 597 -23.00 9.02 -3.42
N GLU A 598 -23.26 8.49 -4.63
CA GLU A 598 -22.41 8.65 -5.81
C GLU A 598 -22.18 10.13 -6.14
N ASP A 599 -23.26 10.91 -6.26
CA ASP A 599 -23.21 12.31 -6.72
C ASP A 599 -22.56 13.24 -5.66
N VAL A 600 -22.63 12.88 -4.38
CA VAL A 600 -21.92 13.55 -3.28
C VAL A 600 -20.41 13.26 -3.30
N ILE A 601 -19.99 12.02 -3.57
CA ILE A 601 -18.58 11.59 -3.47
C ILE A 601 -17.79 11.78 -4.78
N GLU A 602 -18.42 11.65 -5.94
CA GLU A 602 -17.75 11.68 -7.25
C GLU A 602 -16.87 12.94 -7.50
N PRO A 603 -17.26 14.16 -7.08
CA PRO A 603 -16.38 15.33 -7.16
C PRO A 603 -15.09 15.19 -6.34
N TRP A 604 -15.14 14.56 -5.17
CA TRP A 604 -13.97 14.32 -4.30
C TRP A 604 -12.96 13.36 -4.91
N LEU A 605 -13.43 12.43 -5.74
CA LEU A 605 -12.59 11.54 -6.52
C LEU A 605 -11.91 12.27 -7.70
N THR A 606 -12.71 13.02 -8.47
CA THR A 606 -12.32 13.52 -9.81
C THR A 606 -11.71 14.92 -9.84
N ASN A 607 -11.99 15.78 -8.87
CA ASN A 607 -11.41 17.13 -8.81
C ASN A 607 -10.08 17.14 -8.02
N ALA A 608 -9.21 18.08 -8.40
CA ALA A 608 -7.95 18.33 -7.72
C ALA A 608 -8.14 19.28 -6.54
N GLY A 609 -7.42 19.03 -5.44
CA GLY A 609 -7.46 19.87 -4.25
C GLY A 609 -8.65 19.59 -3.33
N MET A 610 -8.93 20.55 -2.44
CA MET A 610 -10.00 20.52 -1.44
C MET A 610 -10.65 21.91 -1.30
N PRO A 611 -11.92 22.00 -0.87
CA PRO A 611 -12.60 23.28 -0.63
C PRO A 611 -12.11 23.99 0.65
N GLU A 612 -12.18 25.32 0.63
CA GLU A 612 -12.12 26.21 1.78
C GLU A 612 -13.55 26.65 2.09
N VAL A 613 -14.03 26.35 3.31
CA VAL A 613 -15.38 26.68 3.75
C VAL A 613 -15.32 27.92 4.65
N VAL A 614 -15.91 29.02 4.19
CA VAL A 614 -15.91 30.30 4.90
C VAL A 614 -17.27 30.50 5.54
N ILE A 615 -17.31 30.49 6.88
CA ILE A 615 -18.52 30.68 7.68
C ILE A 615 -18.49 32.09 8.29
N SER A 616 -19.44 32.92 7.90
CA SER A 616 -19.65 34.28 8.42
C SER A 616 -20.95 34.34 9.22
N ARG A 617 -20.88 34.65 10.52
CA ARG A 617 -22.06 34.87 11.37
C ARG A 617 -22.36 36.36 11.48
N ASN A 618 -23.59 36.76 11.17
CA ASN A 618 -24.10 38.07 11.52
C ASN A 618 -24.81 37.98 12.88
N TYR A 619 -24.31 38.70 13.88
CA TYR A 619 -24.88 38.69 15.23
C TYR A 619 -26.07 39.66 15.39
N ASN A 620 -26.40 40.45 14.36
CA ASN A 620 -27.49 41.44 14.42
C ASN A 620 -28.86 40.84 14.02
N ASP A 621 -28.88 39.82 13.16
CA ASP A 621 -30.06 39.07 12.71
C ASP A 621 -29.99 37.57 13.05
N ASP A 622 -28.92 37.16 13.74
CA ASP A 622 -28.52 35.78 14.07
C ASP A 622 -28.36 34.82 12.87
N SER A 623 -28.09 35.36 11.68
CA SER A 623 -27.88 34.56 10.47
C SER A 623 -26.46 34.00 10.34
N LEU A 624 -26.36 32.87 9.63
CA LEU A 624 -25.10 32.24 9.22
C LEU A 624 -25.03 32.18 7.70
N ARG A 625 -24.13 32.97 7.11
CA ARG A 625 -23.73 32.83 5.72
C ARG A 625 -22.54 31.88 5.65
N VAL A 626 -22.75 30.69 5.10
CA VAL A 626 -21.67 29.84 4.62
C VAL A 626 -21.31 30.26 3.19
N THR A 627 -20.08 29.99 2.74
CA THR A 627 -19.66 30.01 1.33
C THR A 627 -18.53 29.01 1.14
N GLN A 628 -18.33 28.51 -0.09
CA GLN A 628 -17.20 27.66 -0.45
C GLN A 628 -16.34 28.27 -1.57
N ARG A 629 -15.07 27.89 -1.64
CA ARG A 629 -14.16 28.18 -2.76
C ARG A 629 -13.00 27.18 -2.80
N THR A 630 -12.20 27.21 -3.86
CA THR A 630 -10.88 26.55 -3.93
C THR A 630 -10.03 26.91 -2.71
N SER A 631 -9.54 25.93 -1.95
CA SER A 631 -8.50 26.16 -0.94
C SER A 631 -7.10 26.21 -1.58
N ASP A 632 -6.23 27.05 -1.03
CA ASP A 632 -4.97 27.49 -1.66
C ASP A 632 -4.12 28.24 -0.62
N GLN A 633 -3.00 27.63 -0.21
CA GLN A 633 -2.11 28.22 0.81
C GLN A 633 -1.24 29.36 0.25
N ASN A 634 -0.98 29.39 -1.06
CA ASN A 634 -0.16 30.43 -1.68
C ASN A 634 -0.88 31.78 -1.69
N ARG A 635 -2.23 31.77 -1.69
CA ARG A 635 -3.08 32.96 -1.75
C ARG A 635 -2.91 33.96 -0.58
N TYR A 636 -2.34 33.51 0.54
CA TYR A 636 -2.08 34.33 1.73
C TYR A 636 -0.60 34.71 1.90
N VAL A 637 0.27 34.38 0.94
CA VAL A 637 1.68 34.81 0.95
C VAL A 637 1.77 36.29 0.60
N ILE A 638 1.61 37.14 1.62
CA ILE A 638 1.91 38.57 1.50
C ILE A 638 3.42 38.71 1.35
N PHE A 639 3.87 38.99 0.13
CA PHE A 639 5.23 39.49 -0.11
C PHE A 639 5.39 40.83 0.59
N VAL A 640 6.01 40.81 1.77
CA VAL A 640 6.56 42.01 2.39
C VAL A 640 7.70 42.47 1.48
N ASN A 641 7.42 43.45 0.62
CA ASN A 641 8.49 44.20 -0.03
C ASN A 641 9.29 44.89 1.07
N ASP A 642 10.61 44.66 1.12
CA ASP A 642 11.52 45.44 1.96
C ASP A 642 11.55 46.89 1.45
N VAL A 643 10.69 47.74 2.01
CA VAL A 643 10.66 49.18 1.72
C VAL A 643 11.76 49.86 2.53
N ASP A 644 13.01 49.52 2.22
CA ASP A 644 14.20 50.08 2.85
C ASP A 644 15.22 50.57 1.81
N SER A 645 14.83 51.63 1.10
CA SER A 645 15.76 52.46 0.32
C SER A 645 15.36 53.94 0.32
N TYR A 646 15.83 54.62 1.36
CA TYR A 646 16.12 56.06 1.48
C TYR A 646 15.55 57.03 0.43
N SER A 647 14.77 58.00 0.92
CA SER A 647 14.42 59.20 0.18
C SER A 647 15.65 60.03 -0.21
N HIS A 648 15.73 60.47 -1.48
CA HIS A 648 16.26 61.79 -1.79
C HIS A 648 15.65 62.38 -3.07
N ASN A 649 15.24 63.65 -3.00
CA ASN A 649 14.75 64.40 -4.16
C ASN A 649 15.88 64.64 -5.18
N SER A 650 15.62 64.32 -6.45
CA SER A 650 16.00 65.21 -7.55
C SER A 650 15.04 65.05 -8.72
N SER A 651 14.61 66.17 -9.30
CA SER A 651 13.66 66.21 -10.40
C SER A 651 14.39 66.23 -11.75
N ALA A 652 14.27 65.15 -12.52
CA ALA A 652 14.64 65.14 -13.93
C ALA A 652 13.74 64.18 -14.73
N ALA A 653 12.90 64.74 -15.59
CA ALA A 653 12.31 63.98 -16.69
C ALA A 653 13.29 63.95 -17.87
N ILE A 654 13.40 62.83 -18.57
CA ILE A 654 13.86 62.75 -19.97
C ILE A 654 13.32 61.45 -20.58
N THR A 655 12.98 61.50 -21.87
CA THR A 655 12.20 60.47 -22.55
C THR A 655 13.01 59.79 -23.65
N MET A 656 13.00 58.45 -23.67
CA MET A 656 13.27 57.54 -24.80
C MET A 656 14.60 57.59 -25.60
N ASN A 657 15.09 56.37 -25.88
CA ASN A 657 15.73 55.90 -27.13
C ASN A 657 17.00 56.60 -27.67
N SER A 658 18.10 55.83 -27.78
CA SER A 658 18.55 55.33 -29.09
C SER A 658 19.66 54.26 -29.03
N GLU A 659 19.49 53.24 -29.87
CA GLU A 659 20.48 52.42 -30.62
C GLU A 659 21.98 52.34 -30.25
N GLY A 660 22.47 51.09 -30.18
CA GLY A 660 23.75 50.68 -30.80
C GLY A 660 25.00 50.56 -29.91
N SER A 661 26.01 49.74 -30.25
CA SER A 661 26.08 48.69 -31.31
C SER A 661 27.30 47.76 -31.13
N ASN A 662 27.32 46.59 -31.81
CA ASN A 662 28.52 45.88 -32.34
C ASN A 662 29.66 45.42 -31.38
N ARG A 663 30.32 44.25 -31.46
CA ARG A 663 30.50 43.11 -32.41
C ARG A 663 30.69 41.81 -31.54
N ARG A 664 30.88 40.56 -31.99
CA ARG A 664 30.99 39.76 -33.26
C ARG A 664 30.58 38.32 -32.84
N LYS A 665 29.88 37.46 -33.59
CA LYS A 665 30.08 36.87 -34.94
C LYS A 665 31.34 36.01 -35.13
N ARG A 666 31.14 34.69 -35.22
CA ARG A 666 30.86 33.96 -36.47
C ARG A 666 29.90 32.75 -36.22
N GLU A 667 29.32 32.02 -37.19
CA GLU A 667 28.57 32.34 -38.43
C GLU A 667 28.73 31.24 -39.52
N ILE A 668 27.74 31.11 -40.43
CA ILE A 668 27.59 30.07 -41.50
C ILE A 668 27.11 28.71 -40.94
N HIS A 669 26.17 27.94 -41.51
CA HIS A 669 25.19 28.11 -42.62
C HIS A 669 23.77 28.46 -42.05
N SER A 670 22.68 28.81 -42.74
CA SER A 670 22.14 28.71 -44.14
C SER A 670 21.41 27.39 -44.50
N ASN A 671 20.25 27.36 -45.20
CA ASN A 671 19.38 28.45 -45.66
C ASN A 671 17.91 28.03 -45.95
N ASP A 672 17.02 29.04 -45.92
CA ASP A 672 15.86 29.27 -46.80
C ASP A 672 14.49 28.52 -46.76
N HIS A 673 13.45 29.40 -46.78
CA HIS A 673 12.22 29.37 -47.60
C HIS A 673 11.03 28.43 -47.26
N LEU A 674 9.75 28.82 -47.49
CA LEU A 674 9.10 30.16 -47.44
C LEU A 674 7.54 30.06 -47.43
N LYS A 675 6.87 31.02 -46.77
CA LYS A 675 5.50 31.55 -47.03
C LYS A 675 4.25 30.61 -47.12
N THR A 676 3.39 30.79 -46.11
CA THR A 676 2.02 31.39 -46.25
C THR A 676 0.89 30.64 -46.99
N MET A 677 -0.21 30.39 -46.26
CA MET A 677 -1.56 30.91 -46.61
C MET A 677 -2.47 31.05 -45.38
N ARG A 678 -3.64 31.69 -45.55
CA ARG A 678 -4.57 32.13 -44.48
C ARG A 678 -5.97 31.56 -44.67
N ARG A 679 -6.72 31.45 -43.56
CA ARG A 679 -8.21 31.35 -43.44
C ARG A 679 -8.88 30.09 -44.01
N LEU A 680 -9.68 29.44 -43.18
CA LEU A 680 -11.14 29.65 -43.21
C LEU A 680 -11.75 29.46 -41.80
N ARG A 681 -13.06 29.70 -41.64
CA ARG A 681 -13.74 29.85 -40.34
C ARG A 681 -15.16 29.27 -40.45
N ARG A 682 -15.65 28.60 -39.40
CA ARG A 682 -17.00 28.00 -39.26
C ARG A 682 -17.32 26.83 -40.19
N GLY A 683 -17.23 25.61 -39.66
CA GLY A 683 -18.45 24.82 -39.40
C GLY A 683 -18.77 25.04 -37.94
#